data_AF-A0A7K3TKH8-F1
#
_entry.id   AF-A0A7K3TKH8-F1
#
_cell.length_a   1.000
_cell.length_b   1.000
_cell.length_c   1.000
_cell.angle_alpha   90.00
_cell.angle_beta   90.00
_cell.angle_gamma   90.00
#
_symmetry.space_group_name_H-M   'P 1'
#
loop_
_entity.id
_entity.type
_entity.pdbx_description
1 polymer ?
#
loop_
_entity_poly.entity_id
_entity_poly.type
_entity_poly.pdbx_seq_one_letter_code
_entity_poly.pdbx_strand_id
1 'polypeptide(L)'
;MTTSSTPCNPAVLRVTPKPSDARAISTDLWGVFFEDISSSADGGLASELVRNGSFEFSRRDGDSWGPFTGWTKTVPDGSAAAFAISLRNPVAVENPHHVVAEIAKAPAYLDNAGYDGVTFAAGERYAFSVWTRVQTGLNGEAARPMTIEIALLDDDGNEAGKATVTAEPVDAAPDPAVWEGQTDSAVPDAPGWRKLTAELTATASARAGRIRLAFPEPGVVALDFVSLEPVRTSHGLKHMRADLVDVLADLKPRFMRFPGGCVAHGGIPDNTYQWKDSVGPVEHRRQDYNLWGYHQSKRIGYMEYLELCEALGMEPLPVLAAGVCCQNADGGPIPVAAAELDDYIRDVLDLIDFCNGDGTTAWGARRIAWGHPKPFGLRYLGIGNEDRIDAVFESRFGRIFDAVRREHPEITVVGTVGPAPFGADYDEGWRYAAEIGVPIVDEHSYQAPSWWFKHLDHYDHANRKGPKVYLGEYGSWGTTLLNALSEAAIMGRMELNGDVVHMASYAPLFCKNGHNGWDPNLIYFDNERIYRTYSYWVQRMFATTPADHALPVDVEGDAAFDRPAADRAGIAFGGSSHARFRDIVLTDAEGVEHPVADVTVGNGTGANWADCGVRVDSARYDLRFTVDYAGSEGYWDNCSVKFGDVTGADHFEFRIGQRNTNLVAVRDGFASGYADPRPYPSGRPLKPGDALTVDLHVEREGGHVTARVNGVAVADAREDGIREVRRTVTVARNEAEGVTYVRVVNAMDEPADVDLSAVLEALPGDAALPAADRSLARIEATMLTGEPHAGVKGEAAPTEPQSVAVDLTGGTYTAPAWSFTVLRVH
;
A
#
# COMPACT_ATOMS: atom_id res chain seq x y z
N MET A 1 -3.45 39.40 22.13
CA MET A 1 -2.42 40.39 22.52
C MET A 1 -1.27 40.20 21.57
N THR A 2 -0.90 41.23 20.80
CA THR A 2 0.23 41.21 19.87
C THR A 2 1.53 41.34 20.68
N THR A 3 2.20 40.22 20.94
CA THR A 3 3.55 40.22 21.48
C THR A 3 4.54 40.51 20.36
N SER A 4 5.22 41.64 20.51
CA SER A 4 6.42 42.05 19.79
C SER A 4 7.45 40.91 19.78
N SER A 5 7.69 40.28 18.62
CA SER A 5 8.82 39.38 18.42
C SER A 5 10.10 40.20 18.25
N THR A 6 11.02 40.00 19.19
CA THR A 6 12.42 40.40 18.99
C THR A 6 12.97 39.45 17.92
N PRO A 7 13.76 39.89 16.91
CA PRO A 7 14.35 38.97 15.96
C PRO A 7 15.27 38.01 16.74
N CYS A 8 14.82 36.77 16.91
CA CYS A 8 15.67 35.69 17.38
C CYS A 8 16.68 35.43 16.25
N ASN A 9 17.97 35.37 16.57
CA ASN A 9 18.94 34.91 15.58
C ASN A 9 18.58 33.45 15.22
N PRO A 10 18.67 33.03 13.95
CA PRO A 10 18.46 31.64 13.57
C PRO A 10 19.32 30.71 14.41
N ALA A 11 18.78 29.54 14.75
CA ALA A 11 19.60 28.48 15.34
C ALA A 11 20.72 28.10 14.37
N VAL A 12 21.93 27.85 14.88
CA VAL A 12 23.08 27.48 14.04
C VAL A 12 23.38 25.99 14.20
N LEU A 13 23.33 25.25 13.09
CA LEU A 13 23.78 23.86 12.98
C LEU A 13 25.15 23.83 12.29
N ARG A 14 26.17 23.32 12.98
CA ARG A 14 27.51 23.11 12.42
C ARG A 14 27.63 21.69 11.91
N VAL A 15 28.02 21.54 10.65
CA VAL A 15 28.10 20.23 9.98
C VAL A 15 29.56 19.89 9.73
N THR A 16 30.04 18.82 10.36
CA THR A 16 31.42 18.35 10.21
C THR A 16 31.47 17.00 9.50
N PRO A 17 32.05 16.90 8.29
CA PRO A 17 32.13 15.63 7.56
C PRO A 17 33.16 14.67 8.14
N LYS A 18 32.93 13.37 7.92
CA LYS A 18 33.85 12.27 8.24
C LYS A 18 34.19 11.45 6.99
N PRO A 19 35.04 11.97 6.08
CA PRO A 19 35.35 11.31 4.81
C PRO A 19 35.93 9.90 4.93
N SER A 20 36.66 9.61 6.01
CA SER A 20 37.21 8.27 6.27
C SER A 20 36.14 7.21 6.49
N ASP A 21 34.92 7.62 6.81
CA ASP A 21 33.82 6.75 7.22
C ASP A 21 32.76 6.63 6.12
N ALA A 22 33.08 7.06 4.89
CA ALA A 22 32.20 7.00 3.74
C ALA A 22 31.69 5.57 3.48
N ARG A 23 30.42 5.46 3.10
CA ARG A 23 29.71 4.18 2.92
C ARG A 23 29.11 4.12 1.55
N ALA A 24 29.18 2.95 0.92
CA ALA A 24 28.50 2.72 -0.35
C ALA A 24 26.98 2.73 -0.16
N ILE A 25 26.26 3.29 -1.12
CA ILE A 25 24.79 3.26 -1.18
C ILE A 25 24.38 2.25 -2.25
N SER A 26 23.38 1.43 -1.95
CA SER A 26 22.78 0.54 -2.94
C SER A 26 22.17 1.35 -4.10
N THR A 27 22.44 0.92 -5.33
CA THR A 27 21.80 1.49 -6.52
C THR A 27 20.31 1.15 -6.62
N ASP A 28 19.85 0.20 -5.81
CA ASP A 28 18.46 -0.28 -5.76
C ASP A 28 17.70 0.31 -4.55
N LEU A 29 18.24 1.31 -3.86
CA LEU A 29 17.70 1.74 -2.57
C LEU A 29 16.24 2.18 -2.61
N TRP A 30 15.85 3.02 -3.57
CA TRP A 30 14.51 3.64 -3.59
C TRP A 30 13.59 2.94 -4.59
N GLY A 31 12.63 2.15 -4.09
CA GLY A 31 11.64 1.45 -4.92
C GLY A 31 10.22 1.67 -4.46
N VAL A 32 9.31 0.84 -4.98
CA VAL A 32 7.88 0.88 -4.66
C VAL A 32 7.36 -0.49 -4.26
N PHE A 33 6.33 -0.48 -3.42
CA PHE A 33 5.58 -1.66 -3.02
C PHE A 33 4.21 -1.62 -3.68
N PHE A 34 3.83 -2.69 -4.37
CA PHE A 34 2.50 -2.85 -4.96
C PHE A 34 1.80 -4.06 -4.34
N GLU A 35 0.62 -3.82 -3.79
CA GLU A 35 -0.37 -4.86 -3.52
C GLU A 35 -1.74 -4.40 -4.00
N ASP A 36 -2.61 -5.35 -4.38
CA ASP A 36 -4.00 -5.03 -4.70
C ASP A 36 -4.78 -4.77 -3.40
N ILE A 37 -4.58 -3.57 -2.86
CA ILE A 37 -5.34 -2.96 -1.75
C ILE A 37 -5.99 -1.66 -2.24
N SER A 38 -7.10 -1.24 -1.62
CA SER A 38 -7.74 0.05 -1.90
C SER A 38 -8.12 0.28 -3.37
N SER A 39 -8.56 -0.80 -4.05
CA SER A 39 -8.87 -0.80 -5.49
C SER A 39 -7.71 -0.32 -6.36
N SER A 40 -6.47 -0.69 -6.00
CA SER A 40 -5.25 -0.26 -6.68
C SER A 40 -4.94 -1.03 -7.96
N ALA A 41 -5.41 -2.28 -8.13
CA ALA A 41 -5.36 -2.97 -9.42
C ALA A 41 -6.70 -2.86 -10.15
N ASP A 42 -7.74 -3.59 -9.73
CA ASP A 42 -9.06 -3.54 -10.35
C ASP A 42 -9.80 -2.23 -10.01
N GLY A 43 -10.16 -1.46 -11.04
CA GLY A 43 -10.64 -0.08 -10.88
C GLY A 43 -9.55 0.95 -10.60
N GLY A 44 -8.30 0.49 -10.49
CA GLY A 44 -7.06 1.24 -10.37
C GLY A 44 -6.15 0.99 -11.56
N LEU A 45 -4.94 0.49 -11.34
CA LEU A 45 -3.91 0.29 -12.37
C LEU A 45 -4.42 -0.44 -13.61
N ALA A 46 -5.35 -1.39 -13.50
CA ALA A 46 -5.99 -2.03 -14.65
C ALA A 46 -6.82 -1.01 -15.47
N SER A 47 -6.61 -0.94 -16.78
CA SER A 47 -7.37 -0.05 -17.67
C SER A 47 -8.78 -0.54 -18.04
N GLU A 48 -9.23 -1.66 -17.47
CA GLU A 48 -10.57 -2.20 -17.70
C GLU A 48 -11.66 -1.30 -17.11
N LEU A 49 -12.59 -0.89 -17.97
CA LEU A 49 -13.72 -0.05 -17.59
C LEU A 49 -14.97 -0.86 -17.22
N VAL A 50 -15.09 -2.09 -17.71
CA VAL A 50 -16.18 -3.01 -17.38
C VAL A 50 -15.89 -3.66 -16.04
N ARG A 51 -16.75 -3.38 -15.05
CA ARG A 51 -16.71 -4.09 -13.78
C ARG A 51 -17.41 -5.44 -13.93
N ASN A 52 -16.78 -6.52 -13.46
CA ASN A 52 -17.38 -7.85 -13.44
C ASN A 52 -17.83 -8.35 -14.84
N GLY A 53 -16.94 -8.20 -15.83
CA GLY A 53 -17.19 -8.64 -17.22
C GLY A 53 -17.36 -10.16 -17.40
N SER A 54 -16.84 -10.94 -16.45
CA SER A 54 -16.90 -12.42 -16.37
C SER A 54 -18.04 -12.93 -15.49
N PHE A 55 -18.82 -12.05 -14.83
CA PHE A 55 -19.94 -12.44 -13.96
C PHE A 55 -19.56 -13.32 -12.75
N GLU A 56 -18.28 -13.31 -12.33
CA GLU A 56 -17.76 -14.15 -11.24
C GLU A 56 -17.98 -13.58 -9.83
N PHE A 57 -18.41 -12.32 -9.72
CA PHE A 57 -18.63 -11.71 -8.41
C PHE A 57 -19.65 -12.50 -7.59
N SER A 58 -19.39 -12.62 -6.30
CA SER A 58 -20.14 -13.47 -5.38
C SER A 58 -20.31 -12.80 -4.01
N ARG A 59 -21.04 -13.46 -3.11
CA ARG A 59 -21.16 -13.02 -1.72
C ARG A 59 -19.87 -13.18 -0.91
N ARG A 60 -18.87 -13.90 -1.43
CA ARG A 60 -17.55 -13.99 -0.79
C ARG A 60 -16.76 -12.68 -0.96
N ASP A 61 -17.01 -11.96 -2.06
CA ASP A 61 -16.38 -10.68 -2.38
C ASP A 61 -17.04 -9.51 -1.63
N GLY A 62 -18.34 -9.62 -1.34
CA GLY A 62 -19.10 -8.66 -0.53
C GLY A 62 -20.54 -9.10 -0.32
N ASP A 63 -21.12 -8.79 0.85
CA ASP A 63 -22.41 -9.35 1.30
C ASP A 63 -23.59 -9.17 0.32
N SER A 64 -23.60 -8.06 -0.42
CA SER A 64 -24.62 -7.71 -1.40
C SER A 64 -24.26 -8.08 -2.84
N TRP A 65 -23.07 -8.64 -3.06
CA TRP A 65 -22.55 -8.89 -4.40
C TRP A 65 -23.02 -10.24 -4.96
N GLY A 66 -23.08 -10.31 -6.28
CA GLY A 66 -23.40 -11.52 -7.03
C GLY A 66 -23.06 -11.34 -8.50
N PRO A 67 -23.43 -12.30 -9.36
CA PRO A 67 -22.95 -12.33 -10.75
C PRO A 67 -23.31 -11.09 -11.58
N PHE A 68 -24.36 -10.35 -11.22
CA PHE A 68 -24.75 -9.10 -11.90
C PHE A 68 -24.29 -7.83 -11.16
N THR A 69 -23.41 -7.92 -10.15
CA THR A 69 -22.79 -6.72 -9.57
C THR A 69 -22.10 -5.93 -10.67
N GLY A 70 -22.36 -4.62 -10.71
CA GLY A 70 -21.90 -3.73 -11.78
C GLY A 70 -22.84 -3.65 -13.00
N TRP A 71 -23.82 -4.55 -13.12
CA TRP A 71 -24.73 -4.65 -14.26
C TRP A 71 -26.18 -4.31 -13.91
N THR A 72 -26.84 -3.52 -14.76
CA THR A 72 -28.27 -3.22 -14.70
C THR A 72 -28.99 -3.81 -15.91
N LYS A 73 -30.06 -4.57 -15.67
CA LYS A 73 -30.91 -5.17 -16.69
C LYS A 73 -32.08 -4.25 -16.99
N THR A 74 -32.26 -3.87 -18.25
CA THR A 74 -33.39 -3.01 -18.66
C THR A 74 -34.21 -3.69 -19.75
N VAL A 75 -35.51 -3.82 -19.51
CA VAL A 75 -36.50 -4.33 -20.48
C VAL A 75 -37.59 -3.25 -20.63
N PRO A 76 -37.55 -2.45 -21.71
CA PRO A 76 -38.50 -1.36 -21.92
C PRO A 76 -39.94 -1.83 -22.07
N ASP A 77 -40.89 -0.93 -21.82
CA ASP A 77 -42.31 -1.19 -22.01
C ASP A 77 -42.62 -1.73 -23.41
N GLY A 78 -43.38 -2.81 -23.43
CA GLY A 78 -43.71 -3.52 -24.67
C GLY A 78 -42.62 -4.45 -25.18
N SER A 79 -41.48 -4.61 -24.48
CA SER A 79 -40.43 -5.60 -24.76
C SER A 79 -40.57 -6.80 -23.82
N ALA A 80 -39.82 -7.88 -24.09
CA ALA A 80 -39.80 -9.09 -23.27
C ALA A 80 -38.43 -9.76 -23.38
N ALA A 81 -37.69 -9.79 -22.27
CA ALA A 81 -36.39 -10.44 -22.20
C ALA A 81 -36.09 -10.99 -20.80
N ALA A 82 -35.20 -11.97 -20.73
CA ALA A 82 -34.62 -12.50 -19.51
C ALA A 82 -33.10 -12.56 -19.60
N PHE A 83 -32.43 -12.39 -18.47
CA PHE A 83 -30.98 -12.51 -18.34
C PHE A 83 -30.67 -13.46 -17.19
N ALA A 84 -30.15 -14.62 -17.52
CA ALA A 84 -29.84 -15.69 -16.57
C ALA A 84 -28.34 -15.98 -16.53
N ILE A 85 -27.84 -16.46 -15.40
CA ILE A 85 -26.46 -16.95 -15.30
C ILE A 85 -26.46 -18.45 -15.58
N SER A 86 -25.49 -18.91 -16.35
CA SER A 86 -25.26 -20.30 -16.66
C SER A 86 -23.81 -20.66 -16.39
N LEU A 87 -23.59 -21.90 -15.93
CA LEU A 87 -22.27 -22.51 -15.78
C LEU A 87 -22.05 -23.62 -16.82
N ARG A 88 -22.99 -23.80 -17.76
CA ARG A 88 -22.95 -24.88 -18.75
C ARG A 88 -22.17 -24.45 -19.99
N ASN A 89 -21.12 -25.21 -20.31
CA ASN A 89 -20.19 -24.95 -21.42
C ASN A 89 -19.62 -23.53 -21.32
N PRO A 90 -18.86 -23.23 -20.25
CA PRO A 90 -18.26 -21.92 -20.06
C PRO A 90 -17.13 -21.65 -21.06
N VAL A 91 -16.68 -20.39 -21.15
CA VAL A 91 -15.46 -20.05 -21.90
C VAL A 91 -14.23 -20.65 -21.23
N ALA A 92 -14.17 -20.58 -19.90
CA ALA A 92 -13.11 -21.13 -19.08
C ALA A 92 -13.69 -21.91 -17.89
N VAL A 93 -13.03 -22.98 -17.46
CA VAL A 93 -13.53 -23.80 -16.35
C VAL A 93 -13.21 -23.17 -14.99
N GLU A 94 -12.16 -22.36 -14.94
CA GLU A 94 -11.71 -21.60 -13.77
C GLU A 94 -12.69 -20.47 -13.43
N ASN A 95 -13.34 -19.91 -14.45
CA ASN A 95 -14.31 -18.81 -14.38
C ASN A 95 -15.58 -19.23 -15.14
N PRO A 96 -16.45 -20.07 -14.53
CA PRO A 96 -17.50 -20.78 -15.25
C PRO A 96 -18.76 -19.94 -15.54
N HIS A 97 -18.94 -18.77 -14.92
CA HIS A 97 -20.16 -17.99 -15.05
C HIS A 97 -20.22 -17.24 -16.37
N HIS A 98 -21.38 -17.25 -17.02
CA HIS A 98 -21.68 -16.39 -18.15
C HIS A 98 -23.14 -15.99 -18.15
N VAL A 99 -23.47 -14.86 -18.76
CA VAL A 99 -24.87 -14.44 -18.93
C VAL A 99 -25.46 -15.07 -20.19
N VAL A 100 -26.71 -15.52 -20.12
CA VAL A 100 -27.56 -15.86 -21.26
C VAL A 100 -28.63 -14.79 -21.38
N ALA A 101 -28.61 -14.05 -22.48
CA ALA A 101 -29.60 -13.06 -22.85
C ALA A 101 -30.67 -13.71 -23.75
N GLU A 102 -31.88 -13.85 -23.21
CA GLU A 102 -33.04 -14.40 -23.90
C GLU A 102 -33.98 -13.26 -24.30
N ILE A 103 -33.97 -12.89 -25.57
CA ILE A 103 -34.74 -11.76 -26.10
C ILE A 103 -35.96 -12.32 -26.85
N ALA A 104 -37.12 -12.34 -26.19
CA ALA A 104 -38.37 -12.76 -26.82
C ALA A 104 -38.97 -11.63 -27.67
N LYS A 105 -38.89 -10.39 -27.18
CA LYS A 105 -39.30 -9.19 -27.90
C LYS A 105 -38.34 -8.05 -27.57
N ALA A 106 -37.60 -7.61 -28.57
CA ALA A 106 -36.65 -6.52 -28.46
C ALA A 106 -37.33 -5.15 -28.31
N PRO A 107 -36.61 -4.12 -27.80
CA PRO A 107 -35.21 -4.16 -27.34
C PRO A 107 -35.03 -4.62 -25.88
N ALA A 108 -33.80 -4.98 -25.52
CA ALA A 108 -33.38 -5.12 -24.12
C ALA A 108 -31.93 -4.63 -23.96
N TYR A 109 -31.54 -4.29 -22.73
CA TYR A 109 -30.22 -3.71 -22.44
C TYR A 109 -29.57 -4.35 -21.20
N LEU A 110 -28.24 -4.50 -21.27
CA LEU A 110 -27.36 -4.67 -20.11
C LEU A 110 -26.44 -3.46 -20.01
N ASP A 111 -26.58 -2.68 -18.95
CA ASP A 111 -25.75 -1.50 -18.69
C ASP A 111 -24.73 -1.81 -17.59
N ASN A 112 -23.45 -1.63 -17.87
CA ASN A 112 -22.37 -1.70 -16.89
C ASN A 112 -22.06 -0.31 -16.32
N ALA A 113 -22.01 -0.20 -15.00
CA ALA A 113 -21.70 1.04 -14.30
C ALA A 113 -20.19 1.32 -14.13
N GLY A 114 -19.34 0.37 -14.50
CA GLY A 114 -17.89 0.43 -14.28
C GLY A 114 -17.49 0.50 -12.81
N TYR A 115 -16.31 1.06 -12.57
CA TYR A 115 -15.76 1.27 -11.24
C TYR A 115 -16.06 2.71 -10.79
N ASP A 116 -17.18 2.91 -10.10
CA ASP A 116 -17.70 4.22 -9.65
C ASP A 116 -18.11 5.16 -10.79
N GLY A 117 -18.59 4.58 -11.90
CA GLY A 117 -18.86 5.28 -13.14
C GLY A 117 -17.79 5.00 -14.20
N VAL A 118 -18.14 5.26 -15.46
CA VAL A 118 -17.20 5.16 -16.58
C VAL A 118 -16.82 6.57 -17.03
N THR A 119 -15.58 6.96 -16.76
CA THR A 119 -15.03 8.24 -17.24
C THR A 119 -14.43 8.07 -18.62
N PHE A 120 -14.80 8.94 -19.55
CA PHE A 120 -14.23 8.98 -20.89
C PHE A 120 -14.22 10.41 -21.43
N ALA A 121 -13.25 10.72 -22.28
CA ALA A 121 -13.14 12.02 -22.94
C ALA A 121 -13.53 11.93 -24.43
N ALA A 122 -14.19 12.97 -24.94
CA ALA A 122 -14.50 13.08 -26.36
C ALA A 122 -13.24 12.95 -27.23
N GLY A 123 -13.30 12.11 -28.26
CA GLY A 123 -12.20 11.80 -29.17
C GLY A 123 -11.32 10.62 -28.75
N GLU A 124 -11.40 10.16 -27.50
CA GLU A 124 -10.70 8.94 -27.06
C GLU A 124 -11.30 7.70 -27.72
N ARG A 125 -10.45 6.69 -27.94
CA ARG A 125 -10.83 5.43 -28.59
C ARG A 125 -10.73 4.28 -27.59
N TYR A 126 -11.65 3.33 -27.70
CA TYR A 126 -11.78 2.22 -26.78
C TYR A 126 -11.86 0.90 -27.54
N ALA A 127 -11.05 -0.07 -27.14
CA ALA A 127 -11.08 -1.43 -27.64
C ALA A 127 -12.08 -2.23 -26.83
N PHE A 128 -13.11 -2.73 -27.51
CA PHE A 128 -14.13 -3.61 -26.94
C PHE A 128 -13.86 -5.06 -27.31
N SER A 129 -14.09 -5.98 -26.38
CA SER A 129 -14.22 -7.39 -26.69
C SER A 129 -15.28 -8.11 -25.85
N VAL A 130 -15.82 -9.20 -26.38
CA VAL A 130 -16.78 -10.08 -25.70
C VAL A 130 -16.75 -11.47 -26.31
N TRP A 131 -16.84 -12.51 -25.49
CA TRP A 131 -17.09 -13.86 -25.98
C TRP A 131 -18.58 -14.08 -26.16
N THR A 132 -18.98 -14.66 -27.29
CA THR A 132 -20.38 -14.89 -27.62
C THR A 132 -20.65 -16.31 -28.06
N ARG A 133 -21.84 -16.82 -27.74
CA ARG A 133 -22.35 -18.09 -28.25
C ARG A 133 -23.85 -17.98 -28.51
N VAL A 134 -24.25 -18.03 -29.77
CA VAL A 134 -25.67 -18.04 -30.16
C VAL A 134 -26.28 -19.40 -29.85
N GLN A 135 -27.49 -19.39 -29.28
CA GLN A 135 -28.23 -20.61 -28.92
C GLN A 135 -29.50 -20.74 -29.76
N THR A 136 -30.08 -21.95 -29.76
CA THR A 136 -31.41 -22.21 -30.30
C THR A 136 -32.43 -21.26 -29.65
N GLY A 137 -33.33 -20.69 -30.45
CA GLY A 137 -34.33 -19.74 -29.99
C GLY A 137 -35.32 -20.36 -28.99
N LEU A 138 -36.01 -19.50 -28.23
CA LEU A 138 -36.92 -19.89 -27.14
C LEU A 138 -38.03 -20.88 -27.54
N ASN A 139 -38.42 -20.87 -28.83
CA ASN A 139 -39.45 -21.76 -29.38
C ASN A 139 -38.86 -22.96 -30.18
N GLY A 140 -37.56 -23.26 -30.02
CA GLY A 140 -36.86 -24.28 -30.79
C GLY A 140 -36.46 -23.84 -32.21
N GLU A 141 -36.48 -22.53 -32.48
CA GLU A 141 -36.03 -21.94 -33.73
C GLU A 141 -34.52 -22.12 -33.89
N ALA A 142 -34.06 -22.41 -35.11
CA ALA A 142 -32.63 -22.56 -35.38
C ALA A 142 -31.85 -21.30 -34.95
N ALA A 143 -30.65 -21.51 -34.39
CA ALA A 143 -29.73 -20.43 -34.06
C ALA A 143 -29.47 -19.57 -35.30
N ARG A 144 -29.59 -18.24 -35.16
CA ARG A 144 -29.39 -17.26 -36.22
C ARG A 144 -28.45 -16.15 -35.76
N PRO A 145 -27.76 -15.45 -36.67
CA PRO A 145 -26.90 -14.34 -36.29
C PRO A 145 -27.65 -13.32 -35.44
N MET A 146 -26.99 -12.81 -34.39
CA MET A 146 -27.56 -11.81 -33.49
C MET A 146 -26.69 -10.56 -33.46
N THR A 147 -27.32 -9.41 -33.65
CA THR A 147 -26.67 -8.11 -33.52
C THR A 147 -26.56 -7.72 -32.04
N ILE A 148 -25.39 -7.26 -31.62
CA ILE A 148 -25.17 -6.63 -30.32
C ILE A 148 -24.61 -5.24 -30.58
N GLU A 149 -25.31 -4.22 -30.10
CA GLU A 149 -24.85 -2.83 -30.18
C GLU A 149 -24.18 -2.45 -28.85
N ILE A 150 -22.97 -1.92 -28.93
CA ILE A 150 -22.21 -1.43 -27.78
C ILE A 150 -22.28 0.08 -27.80
N ALA A 151 -22.69 0.71 -26.71
CA ALA A 151 -22.73 2.17 -26.60
C ALA A 151 -22.03 2.66 -25.33
N LEU A 152 -21.32 3.77 -25.46
CA LEU A 152 -20.97 4.63 -24.33
C LEU A 152 -22.16 5.54 -24.06
N LEU A 153 -22.60 5.62 -22.81
CA LEU A 153 -23.63 6.55 -22.37
C LEU A 153 -23.00 7.63 -21.51
N ASP A 154 -23.30 8.90 -21.79
CA ASP A 154 -22.85 10.02 -20.98
C ASP A 154 -23.58 10.09 -19.62
N ASP A 155 -23.24 11.11 -18.83
CA ASP A 155 -23.78 11.34 -17.49
C ASP A 155 -25.32 11.49 -17.49
N ASP A 156 -25.89 12.00 -18.58
CA ASP A 156 -27.34 12.18 -18.78
C ASP A 156 -28.01 10.93 -19.41
N GLY A 157 -27.22 9.91 -19.78
CA GLY A 157 -27.68 8.69 -20.41
C GLY A 157 -27.87 8.78 -21.93
N ASN A 158 -27.35 9.84 -22.58
CA ASN A 158 -27.33 9.95 -24.03
C ASN A 158 -26.19 9.13 -24.62
N GLU A 159 -26.36 8.66 -25.86
CA GLU A 159 -25.30 7.95 -26.58
C GLU A 159 -24.12 8.89 -26.88
N ALA A 160 -22.94 8.53 -26.40
CA ALA A 160 -21.68 9.26 -26.51
C ALA A 160 -20.60 8.44 -27.24
N GLY A 161 -21.00 7.45 -28.03
CA GLY A 161 -20.12 6.57 -28.80
C GLY A 161 -20.78 5.22 -29.01
N LYS A 162 -20.57 4.58 -30.18
CA LYS A 162 -21.23 3.32 -30.51
C LYS A 162 -20.36 2.43 -31.40
N ALA A 163 -20.49 1.13 -31.23
CA ALA A 163 -20.09 0.12 -32.21
C ALA A 163 -21.13 -1.01 -32.28
N THR A 164 -20.95 -1.92 -33.24
CA THR A 164 -21.82 -3.07 -33.42
C THR A 164 -20.98 -4.30 -33.73
N VAL A 165 -21.34 -5.43 -33.12
CA VAL A 165 -20.77 -6.74 -33.42
C VAL A 165 -21.91 -7.71 -33.75
N THR A 166 -21.61 -8.72 -34.57
CA THR A 166 -22.56 -9.77 -34.92
C THR A 166 -22.07 -11.10 -34.37
N ALA A 167 -22.86 -11.68 -33.46
CA ALA A 167 -22.64 -13.02 -32.94
C ALA A 167 -23.21 -14.03 -33.95
N GLU A 168 -22.34 -14.86 -34.51
CA GLU A 168 -22.69 -15.89 -35.49
C GLU A 168 -22.91 -17.25 -34.80
N PRO A 169 -23.89 -18.06 -35.23
CA PRO A 169 -23.96 -19.46 -34.82
C PRO A 169 -22.68 -20.20 -35.19
N VAL A 170 -22.20 -21.04 -34.27
CA VAL A 170 -21.07 -21.94 -34.51
C VAL A 170 -21.61 -23.36 -34.55
N ASP A 171 -21.17 -24.16 -35.53
CA ASP A 171 -21.43 -25.60 -35.51
C ASP A 171 -20.85 -26.18 -34.21
N ALA A 172 -21.60 -27.08 -33.56
CA ALA A 172 -21.24 -27.64 -32.27
C ALA A 172 -19.77 -28.14 -32.30
N ALA A 173 -18.92 -27.50 -31.50
CA ALA A 173 -17.56 -27.96 -31.30
C ALA A 173 -17.58 -29.35 -30.63
N PRO A 174 -16.60 -30.23 -30.93
CA PRO A 174 -16.53 -31.55 -30.31
C PRO A 174 -16.41 -31.46 -28.79
N ASP A 175 -16.87 -32.54 -28.14
CA ASP A 175 -16.88 -32.80 -26.69
C ASP A 175 -15.59 -32.31 -26.00
N PRO A 176 -15.66 -31.58 -24.86
CA PRO A 176 -14.49 -31.15 -24.11
C PRO A 176 -13.77 -32.35 -23.48
N ALA A 177 -12.92 -33.02 -24.26
CA ALA A 177 -11.96 -33.96 -23.72
C ALA A 177 -10.90 -33.17 -22.94
N VAL A 178 -10.99 -33.25 -21.61
CA VAL A 178 -9.95 -33.03 -20.59
C VAL A 178 -8.78 -32.15 -21.03
N TRP A 179 -8.82 -30.89 -20.62
CA TRP A 179 -7.75 -29.91 -20.78
C TRP A 179 -6.64 -30.14 -19.75
N GLU A 180 -5.84 -31.21 -19.91
CA GLU A 180 -4.55 -31.35 -19.24
C GLU A 180 -3.42 -31.10 -20.25
N GLY A 181 -2.82 -29.91 -20.21
CA GLY A 181 -1.41 -29.76 -20.59
C GLY A 181 -0.98 -29.37 -22.02
N GLN A 182 -1.66 -28.46 -22.74
CA GLN A 182 -1.06 -27.73 -23.89
C GLN A 182 -1.49 -26.25 -23.87
N THR A 183 -0.66 -25.20 -23.96
CA THR A 183 0.46 -24.82 -24.88
C THR A 183 0.01 -24.48 -26.30
N ASP A 184 -0.65 -23.35 -26.50
CA ASP A 184 -0.43 -22.50 -27.68
C ASP A 184 -1.01 -21.09 -27.49
N SER A 185 -0.44 -20.14 -28.23
CA SER A 185 -0.52 -18.67 -28.10
C SER A 185 -1.89 -18.03 -28.42
N ALA A 186 -2.95 -18.81 -28.43
CA ALA A 186 -4.33 -18.35 -28.57
C ALA A 186 -5.17 -19.28 -27.72
N VAL A 187 -6.16 -18.77 -26.99
CA VAL A 187 -7.26 -19.62 -26.53
C VAL A 187 -7.82 -20.25 -27.81
N PRO A 188 -7.64 -21.56 -28.08
CA PRO A 188 -8.36 -22.18 -29.18
C PRO A 188 -9.83 -21.95 -28.85
N ASP A 189 -10.60 -21.32 -29.75
CA ASP A 189 -12.00 -20.95 -29.53
C ASP A 189 -12.67 -21.91 -28.54
N ALA A 190 -12.99 -21.42 -27.34
CA ALA A 190 -13.62 -22.26 -26.33
C ALA A 190 -14.81 -22.96 -27.01
N PRO A 191 -14.94 -24.30 -26.96
CA PRO A 191 -15.83 -25.06 -27.84
C PRO A 191 -17.23 -24.42 -27.99
N GLY A 192 -17.50 -23.85 -29.18
CA GLY A 192 -18.78 -23.21 -29.52
C GLY A 192 -18.92 -21.73 -29.15
N TRP A 193 -17.87 -21.08 -28.65
CA TRP A 193 -17.79 -19.65 -28.40
C TRP A 193 -16.92 -18.94 -29.44
N ARG A 194 -17.18 -17.65 -29.67
CA ARG A 194 -16.35 -16.77 -30.50
C ARG A 194 -16.09 -15.46 -29.79
N LYS A 195 -14.83 -15.03 -29.75
CA LYS A 195 -14.45 -13.69 -29.30
C LYS A 195 -14.74 -12.67 -30.40
N LEU A 196 -15.57 -11.69 -30.10
CA LEU A 196 -15.85 -10.56 -30.97
C LEU A 196 -15.10 -9.34 -30.46
N THR A 197 -14.65 -8.48 -31.37
CA THR A 197 -13.94 -7.24 -31.04
C THR A 197 -14.51 -6.07 -31.83
N ALA A 198 -14.51 -4.88 -31.23
CA ALA A 198 -14.85 -3.64 -31.90
C ALA A 198 -14.01 -2.48 -31.35
N GLU A 199 -14.00 -1.35 -32.05
CA GLU A 199 -13.44 -0.09 -31.55
C GLU A 199 -14.55 0.97 -31.48
N LEU A 200 -14.62 1.70 -30.38
CA LEU A 200 -15.54 2.81 -30.17
C LEU A 200 -14.75 4.11 -30.05
N THR A 201 -15.24 5.18 -30.66
CA THR A 201 -14.74 6.54 -30.41
C THR A 201 -15.78 7.31 -29.60
N ALA A 202 -15.37 7.87 -28.48
CA ALA A 202 -16.24 8.72 -27.68
C ALA A 202 -16.54 10.03 -28.44
N THR A 203 -17.81 10.39 -28.57
CA THR A 203 -18.27 11.62 -29.24
C THR A 203 -18.54 12.76 -28.25
N ALA A 204 -18.68 12.44 -26.96
CA ALA A 204 -18.79 13.37 -25.85
C ALA A 204 -17.96 12.87 -24.65
N SER A 205 -17.73 13.74 -23.67
CA SER A 205 -17.06 13.36 -22.42
C SER A 205 -18.08 13.04 -21.33
N ALA A 206 -17.74 12.13 -20.43
CA ALA A 206 -18.55 11.77 -19.27
C ALA A 206 -17.65 11.53 -18.05
N ARG A 207 -18.19 11.81 -16.86
CA ARG A 207 -17.49 11.55 -15.58
C ARG A 207 -18.01 10.28 -14.91
N ALA A 208 -19.30 10.03 -15.03
CA ALA A 208 -20.03 8.91 -14.46
C ALA A 208 -20.91 8.23 -15.51
N GLY A 209 -20.36 8.05 -16.71
CA GLY A 209 -21.03 7.38 -17.82
C GLY A 209 -21.25 5.88 -17.57
N ARG A 210 -21.83 5.21 -18.57
CA ARG A 210 -22.09 3.75 -18.55
C ARG A 210 -21.74 3.10 -19.87
N ILE A 211 -21.53 1.78 -19.85
CA ILE A 211 -21.36 0.97 -21.06
C ILE A 211 -22.64 0.18 -21.26
N ARG A 212 -23.30 0.30 -22.41
CA ARG A 212 -24.53 -0.43 -22.74
C ARG A 212 -24.26 -1.50 -23.78
N LEU A 213 -24.70 -2.72 -23.50
CA LEU A 213 -24.94 -3.76 -24.51
C LEU A 213 -26.44 -3.77 -24.82
N ALA A 214 -26.79 -3.42 -26.05
CA ALA A 214 -28.16 -3.40 -26.54
C ALA A 214 -28.43 -4.58 -27.49
N PHE A 215 -29.59 -5.21 -27.27
CA PHE A 215 -30.09 -6.31 -28.07
C PHE A 215 -31.31 -5.83 -28.88
N PRO A 216 -31.12 -5.38 -30.13
CA PRO A 216 -32.18 -4.76 -30.93
C PRO A 216 -33.13 -5.79 -31.58
N GLU A 217 -32.82 -7.09 -31.50
CA GLU A 217 -33.51 -8.16 -32.20
C GLU A 217 -33.82 -9.36 -31.28
N PRO A 218 -34.91 -10.11 -31.51
CA PRO A 218 -35.18 -11.33 -30.77
C PRO A 218 -34.14 -12.43 -31.03
N GLY A 219 -33.84 -13.24 -30.02
CA GLY A 219 -32.93 -14.38 -30.10
C GLY A 219 -32.35 -14.76 -28.73
N VAL A 220 -31.46 -15.75 -28.70
CA VAL A 220 -30.78 -16.19 -27.47
C VAL A 220 -29.28 -16.18 -27.72
N VAL A 221 -28.54 -15.41 -26.91
CA VAL A 221 -27.08 -15.32 -26.98
C VAL A 221 -26.48 -15.38 -25.58
N ALA A 222 -25.45 -16.20 -25.41
CA ALA A 222 -24.62 -16.20 -24.23
C ALA A 222 -23.44 -15.22 -24.42
N LEU A 223 -23.10 -14.47 -23.38
CA LEU A 223 -22.01 -13.49 -23.34
C LEU A 223 -21.12 -13.74 -22.13
N ASP A 224 -19.81 -13.58 -22.32
CA ASP A 224 -18.82 -13.73 -21.26
C ASP A 224 -17.60 -12.83 -21.52
N PHE A 225 -16.81 -12.55 -20.49
CA PHE A 225 -15.61 -11.72 -20.53
C PHE A 225 -15.79 -10.44 -21.34
N VAL A 226 -16.86 -9.69 -21.02
CA VAL A 226 -17.10 -8.38 -21.62
C VAL A 226 -16.01 -7.43 -21.14
N SER A 227 -15.35 -6.75 -22.07
CA SER A 227 -14.20 -5.89 -21.79
C SER A 227 -14.26 -4.62 -22.62
N LEU A 228 -13.89 -3.49 -22.00
CA LEU A 228 -13.69 -2.22 -22.67
C LEU A 228 -12.48 -1.50 -22.08
N GLU A 229 -11.47 -1.26 -22.90
CA GLU A 229 -10.24 -0.58 -22.47
C GLU A 229 -9.92 0.61 -23.38
N PRO A 230 -9.35 1.70 -22.85
CA PRO A 230 -8.74 2.73 -23.68
C PRO A 230 -7.69 2.13 -24.63
N VAL A 231 -7.69 2.57 -25.89
CA VAL A 231 -6.62 2.22 -26.86
C VAL A 231 -5.32 2.95 -26.51
N ARG A 232 -5.43 4.09 -25.82
CA ARG A 232 -4.29 4.87 -25.36
C ARG A 232 -3.54 4.10 -24.28
N THR A 233 -2.25 3.89 -24.51
CA THR A 233 -1.29 3.29 -23.57
C THR A 233 -0.25 4.32 -23.12
N SER A 234 0.43 4.08 -22.00
CA SER A 234 1.68 4.76 -21.66
C SER A 234 2.86 3.79 -21.59
N HIS A 235 4.06 4.25 -21.93
CA HIS A 235 5.29 3.44 -21.93
C HIS A 235 5.21 2.11 -22.73
N GLY A 236 4.27 2.02 -23.69
CA GLY A 236 4.02 0.79 -24.46
C GLY A 236 3.25 -0.30 -23.70
N LEU A 237 2.84 -0.03 -22.45
CA LEU A 237 2.12 -0.96 -21.60
C LEU A 237 0.63 -0.98 -21.95
N LYS A 238 0.15 -2.17 -22.32
CA LYS A 238 -1.28 -2.44 -22.49
C LYS A 238 -1.89 -2.80 -21.14
N HIS A 239 -3.22 -2.78 -21.07
CA HIS A 239 -3.99 -3.19 -19.90
C HIS A 239 -3.80 -2.34 -18.64
N MET A 240 -2.98 -1.28 -18.71
CA MET A 240 -2.70 -0.39 -17.59
C MET A 240 -3.17 1.04 -17.85
N ARG A 241 -3.74 1.67 -16.83
CA ARG A 241 -4.10 3.09 -16.81
C ARG A 241 -2.86 3.95 -17.01
N ALA A 242 -2.88 4.72 -18.11
CA ALA A 242 -1.75 5.54 -18.54
C ALA A 242 -1.33 6.57 -17.48
N ASP A 243 -2.27 7.22 -16.81
CA ASP A 243 -2.01 8.24 -15.78
C ASP A 243 -1.35 7.67 -14.53
N LEU A 244 -1.72 6.45 -14.12
CA LEU A 244 -1.10 5.73 -13.01
C LEU A 244 0.32 5.23 -13.35
N VAL A 245 0.53 4.78 -14.60
CA VAL A 245 1.88 4.45 -15.10
C VAL A 245 2.76 5.70 -15.13
N ASP A 246 2.22 6.83 -15.62
CA ASP A 246 2.98 8.09 -15.74
C ASP A 246 3.41 8.63 -14.37
N VAL A 247 2.51 8.66 -13.39
CA VAL A 247 2.87 9.12 -12.03
C VAL A 247 3.87 8.17 -11.35
N LEU A 248 3.84 6.88 -11.66
CA LEU A 248 4.85 5.92 -11.20
C LEU A 248 6.21 6.15 -11.90
N ALA A 249 6.20 6.41 -13.20
CA ALA A 249 7.41 6.74 -13.97
C ALA A 249 8.07 8.06 -13.50
N ASP A 250 7.27 9.00 -13.00
CA ASP A 250 7.72 10.27 -12.42
C ASP A 250 8.44 10.09 -11.08
N LEU A 251 8.15 9.02 -10.32
CA LEU A 251 8.83 8.69 -9.06
C LEU A 251 10.25 8.18 -9.28
N LYS A 252 10.58 7.65 -10.46
CA LYS A 252 11.88 7.00 -10.76
C LYS A 252 12.24 5.84 -9.80
N PRO A 253 11.32 4.90 -9.51
CA PRO A 253 11.62 3.73 -8.69
C PRO A 253 12.73 2.87 -9.31
N ARG A 254 13.56 2.25 -8.47
CA ARG A 254 14.63 1.32 -8.86
C ARG A 254 14.18 -0.14 -8.88
N PHE A 255 13.17 -0.47 -8.11
CA PHE A 255 12.57 -1.80 -8.07
C PHE A 255 11.08 -1.70 -7.74
N MET A 256 10.34 -2.78 -7.97
CA MET A 256 8.97 -2.94 -7.52
C MET A 256 8.77 -4.28 -6.82
N ARG A 257 8.29 -4.25 -5.58
CA ARG A 257 7.79 -5.42 -4.84
C ARG A 257 6.34 -5.71 -5.21
N PHE A 258 5.99 -6.94 -5.57
CA PHE A 258 4.63 -7.36 -5.95
C PHE A 258 4.43 -8.88 -5.77
N PRO A 259 3.20 -9.44 -5.78
CA PRO A 259 1.92 -8.76 -5.68
C PRO A 259 1.62 -8.29 -4.25
N GLY A 260 2.60 -8.42 -3.32
CA GLY A 260 2.62 -7.77 -2.00
C GLY A 260 1.37 -7.94 -1.13
N GLY A 261 1.33 -7.31 0.03
CA GLY A 261 1.89 -7.96 1.21
C GLY A 261 0.96 -9.09 1.65
N CYS A 262 -0.14 -8.76 2.32
CA CYS A 262 -1.13 -9.74 2.76
C CYS A 262 -1.74 -10.54 1.60
N VAL A 263 -1.93 -9.91 0.43
CA VAL A 263 -2.51 -10.55 -0.77
C VAL A 263 -1.65 -11.73 -1.24
N ALA A 264 -0.32 -11.60 -1.23
CA ALA A 264 0.60 -12.70 -1.57
C ALA A 264 0.45 -13.91 -0.63
N HIS A 265 0.13 -13.69 0.65
CA HIS A 265 0.03 -14.73 1.67
C HIS A 265 -1.30 -15.47 1.71
N GLY A 266 -2.41 -14.78 1.45
CA GLY A 266 -3.74 -15.35 1.69
C GLY A 266 -4.06 -15.45 3.19
N GLY A 267 -5.36 -15.53 3.50
CA GLY A 267 -5.88 -15.78 4.85
C GLY A 267 -6.11 -17.29 5.09
N ILE A 268 -6.09 -18.08 4.03
CA ILE A 268 -6.14 -19.55 4.02
C ILE A 268 -5.32 -20.04 2.82
N PRO A 269 -4.84 -21.31 2.82
CA PRO A 269 -4.08 -21.83 1.68
C PRO A 269 -4.81 -21.76 0.32
N ASP A 270 -6.15 -21.83 0.34
CA ASP A 270 -7.00 -21.75 -0.86
C ASP A 270 -6.92 -20.39 -1.58
N ASN A 271 -6.70 -19.30 -0.83
CA ASN A 271 -6.69 -17.93 -1.34
C ASN A 271 -5.31 -17.25 -1.28
N THR A 272 -4.23 -18.01 -1.04
CA THR A 272 -2.86 -17.55 -1.28
C THR A 272 -2.69 -17.20 -2.76
N TYR A 273 -1.99 -16.10 -3.08
CA TYR A 273 -1.83 -15.66 -4.46
C TYR A 273 -0.98 -16.66 -5.28
N GLN A 274 -1.63 -17.41 -6.16
CA GLN A 274 -0.97 -18.33 -7.08
C GLN A 274 -0.53 -17.58 -8.34
N TRP A 275 0.78 -17.40 -8.54
CA TRP A 275 1.30 -16.65 -9.69
C TRP A 275 0.89 -17.28 -11.04
N LYS A 276 0.80 -18.61 -11.10
CA LYS A 276 0.37 -19.36 -12.30
C LYS A 276 -1.06 -19.04 -12.71
N ASP A 277 -1.91 -18.66 -11.76
CA ASP A 277 -3.30 -18.24 -12.01
C ASP A 277 -3.38 -16.77 -12.48
N SER A 278 -2.24 -16.09 -12.66
CA SER A 278 -2.18 -14.67 -13.04
C SER A 278 -1.46 -14.42 -14.37
N VAL A 279 -1.03 -15.46 -15.08
CA VAL A 279 -0.31 -15.37 -16.36
C VAL A 279 -1.07 -16.09 -17.46
N GLY A 280 -0.76 -15.75 -18.72
CA GLY A 280 -1.47 -16.29 -19.88
C GLY A 280 -2.79 -15.57 -20.16
N PRO A 281 -3.69 -16.18 -20.97
CA PRO A 281 -4.97 -15.56 -21.33
C PRO A 281 -5.83 -15.25 -20.10
N VAL A 282 -6.41 -14.05 -20.05
CA VAL A 282 -7.21 -13.57 -18.91
C VAL A 282 -8.41 -14.46 -18.60
N GLU A 283 -8.92 -15.17 -19.61
CA GLU A 283 -10.03 -16.10 -19.46
C GLU A 283 -9.72 -17.26 -18.49
N HIS A 284 -8.45 -17.71 -18.46
CA HIS A 284 -7.98 -18.82 -17.63
C HIS A 284 -7.27 -18.37 -16.35
N ARG A 285 -7.30 -17.08 -16.04
CA ARG A 285 -6.79 -16.55 -14.77
C ARG A 285 -7.88 -16.71 -13.72
N ARG A 286 -7.68 -17.62 -12.76
CA ARG A 286 -8.67 -17.90 -11.71
C ARG A 286 -8.93 -16.64 -10.89
N GLN A 287 -10.14 -16.09 -10.99
CA GLN A 287 -10.55 -14.94 -10.19
C GLN A 287 -10.84 -15.37 -8.76
N ASP A 288 -10.66 -14.46 -7.80
CA ASP A 288 -10.83 -14.79 -6.38
C ASP A 288 -11.32 -13.57 -5.59
N TYR A 289 -11.74 -13.80 -4.34
CA TYR A 289 -12.00 -12.71 -3.41
C TYR A 289 -10.66 -12.15 -2.90
N ASN A 290 -10.59 -10.83 -2.81
CA ASN A 290 -9.45 -10.10 -2.26
C ASN A 290 -9.58 -10.02 -0.73
N LEU A 291 -8.47 -10.18 0.00
CA LEU A 291 -8.42 -10.05 1.46
C LEU A 291 -8.83 -8.68 1.99
N TRP A 292 -8.76 -7.66 1.14
CA TRP A 292 -9.14 -6.28 1.45
C TRP A 292 -10.62 -5.99 1.17
N GLY A 293 -11.46 -7.01 0.99
CA GLY A 293 -12.92 -6.89 0.95
C GLY A 293 -13.50 -6.48 -0.40
N TYR A 294 -12.86 -6.90 -1.50
CA TYR A 294 -13.37 -6.74 -2.86
C TYR A 294 -12.99 -7.96 -3.73
N HIS A 295 -13.12 -7.86 -5.05
CA HIS A 295 -12.88 -8.94 -6.00
C HIS A 295 -11.56 -8.75 -6.76
N GLN A 296 -10.84 -9.84 -7.02
CA GLN A 296 -9.54 -9.83 -7.69
C GLN A 296 -9.61 -10.59 -9.03
N SER A 297 -9.56 -9.84 -10.13
CA SER A 297 -9.66 -10.39 -11.49
C SER A 297 -8.36 -10.99 -12.01
N LYS A 298 -7.21 -10.59 -11.41
CA LYS A 298 -5.84 -10.88 -11.90
C LYS A 298 -5.60 -10.41 -13.34
N ARG A 299 -6.32 -9.38 -13.81
CA ARG A 299 -6.06 -8.75 -15.11
C ARG A 299 -4.66 -8.12 -15.16
N ILE A 300 -4.25 -7.48 -14.08
CA ILE A 300 -2.83 -7.21 -13.82
C ILE A 300 -2.31 -8.39 -13.01
N GLY A 301 -1.52 -9.24 -13.67
CA GLY A 301 -0.86 -10.38 -13.05
C GLY A 301 0.65 -10.32 -13.24
N TYR A 302 1.33 -11.44 -13.02
CA TYR A 302 2.81 -11.46 -13.02
C TYR A 302 3.42 -11.02 -14.35
N MET A 303 2.82 -11.35 -15.50
CA MET A 303 3.32 -10.87 -16.79
C MET A 303 3.27 -9.34 -16.85
N GLU A 304 2.12 -8.76 -16.51
CA GLU A 304 1.92 -7.32 -16.58
C GLU A 304 2.80 -6.57 -15.56
N TYR A 305 2.99 -7.09 -14.34
CA TYR A 305 3.92 -6.52 -13.36
C TYR A 305 5.38 -6.54 -13.87
N LEU A 306 5.81 -7.63 -14.47
CA LEU A 306 7.17 -7.76 -15.03
C LEU A 306 7.38 -6.83 -16.24
N GLU A 307 6.39 -6.69 -17.12
CA GLU A 307 6.42 -5.74 -18.22
C GLU A 307 6.46 -4.29 -17.72
N LEU A 308 5.72 -3.96 -16.66
CA LEU A 308 5.79 -2.64 -16.02
C LEU A 308 7.19 -2.36 -15.47
N CYS A 309 7.82 -3.34 -14.82
CA CYS A 309 9.20 -3.23 -14.37
C CYS A 309 10.16 -2.97 -15.54
N GLU A 310 10.09 -3.77 -16.61
CA GLU A 310 10.92 -3.60 -17.80
C GLU A 310 10.73 -2.20 -18.45
N ALA A 311 9.49 -1.76 -18.59
CA ALA A 311 9.14 -0.49 -19.24
C ALA A 311 9.62 0.75 -18.47
N LEU A 312 9.69 0.67 -17.14
CA LEU A 312 10.14 1.77 -16.27
C LEU A 312 11.59 1.62 -15.80
N GLY A 313 12.27 0.53 -16.16
CA GLY A 313 13.65 0.26 -15.75
C GLY A 313 13.79 -0.11 -14.27
N MET A 314 12.78 -0.79 -13.72
CA MET A 314 12.77 -1.30 -12.35
C MET A 314 13.25 -2.75 -12.31
N GLU A 315 13.95 -3.13 -11.26
CA GLU A 315 14.16 -4.53 -10.90
C GLU A 315 12.85 -5.13 -10.34
N PRO A 316 12.39 -6.29 -10.84
CA PRO A 316 11.23 -6.96 -10.26
C PRO A 316 11.61 -7.69 -8.97
N LEU A 317 10.79 -7.52 -7.92
CA LEU A 317 10.83 -8.28 -6.66
C LEU A 317 9.47 -8.98 -6.46
N PRO A 318 9.20 -10.10 -7.15
CA PRO A 318 8.04 -10.92 -6.86
C PRO A 318 8.17 -11.55 -5.46
N VAL A 319 7.07 -11.60 -4.72
CA VAL A 319 6.97 -12.19 -3.38
C VAL A 319 6.04 -13.40 -3.43
N LEU A 320 6.48 -14.52 -2.87
CA LEU A 320 5.69 -15.73 -2.69
C LEU A 320 5.61 -16.08 -1.20
N ALA A 321 4.55 -16.75 -0.76
CA ALA A 321 4.43 -17.21 0.61
C ALA A 321 5.59 -18.13 1.03
N ALA A 322 5.97 -18.11 2.31
CA ALA A 322 7.02 -18.99 2.84
C ALA A 322 6.54 -20.44 3.05
N GLY A 323 5.55 -20.91 2.29
CA GLY A 323 4.86 -22.18 2.50
C GLY A 323 3.94 -22.17 3.73
N VAL A 324 3.55 -20.98 4.20
CA VAL A 324 2.61 -20.73 5.31
C VAL A 324 1.77 -19.49 4.96
N CYS A 325 0.47 -19.49 5.26
CA CYS A 325 -0.39 -18.33 5.01
C CYS A 325 -0.26 -17.26 6.12
N CYS A 326 -0.93 -16.12 5.93
CA CYS A 326 -0.82 -14.96 6.82
C CYS A 326 -1.05 -15.33 8.30
N GLN A 327 -0.21 -14.82 9.20
CA GLN A 327 -0.37 -15.05 10.63
C GLN A 327 -1.63 -14.41 11.23
N ASN A 328 -2.18 -13.39 10.56
CA ASN A 328 -3.43 -12.74 10.93
C ASN A 328 -4.68 -13.53 10.48
N ALA A 329 -4.50 -14.70 9.86
CA ALA A 329 -5.59 -15.61 9.52
C ALA A 329 -6.44 -16.01 10.75
N ASP A 330 -7.73 -16.24 10.53
CA ASP A 330 -8.61 -16.72 11.59
C ASP A 330 -8.20 -18.13 12.06
N GLY A 331 -7.70 -18.20 13.29
CA GLY A 331 -7.13 -19.43 13.86
C GLY A 331 -5.60 -19.51 13.80
N GLY A 332 -4.94 -18.52 13.22
CA GLY A 332 -3.48 -18.44 13.07
C GLY A 332 -2.97 -19.02 11.75
N PRO A 333 -1.64 -19.00 11.54
CA PRO A 333 -1.03 -19.40 10.28
C PRO A 333 -1.24 -20.89 9.97
N ILE A 334 -1.55 -21.20 8.71
CA ILE A 334 -1.76 -22.57 8.20
C ILE A 334 -0.65 -22.90 7.21
N PRO A 335 0.17 -23.93 7.46
CA PRO A 335 1.25 -24.31 6.54
C PRO A 335 0.70 -25.10 5.35
N VAL A 336 1.40 -25.01 4.22
CA VAL A 336 1.30 -25.99 3.13
C VAL A 336 1.55 -27.38 3.71
N ALA A 337 0.72 -28.35 3.32
CA ALA A 337 0.82 -29.69 3.84
C ALA A 337 2.18 -30.30 3.48
N ALA A 338 2.74 -31.11 4.38
CA ALA A 338 4.09 -31.66 4.16
C ALA A 338 4.20 -32.49 2.86
N ALA A 339 3.09 -33.11 2.42
CA ALA A 339 3.02 -33.88 1.18
C ALA A 339 2.97 -33.01 -0.09
N GLU A 340 2.59 -31.74 0.04
CA GLU A 340 2.43 -30.78 -1.08
C GLU A 340 3.63 -29.81 -1.18
N LEU A 341 4.52 -29.80 -0.18
CA LEU A 341 5.62 -28.83 -0.13
C LEU A 341 6.61 -28.99 -1.28
N ASP A 342 6.87 -30.21 -1.75
CA ASP A 342 7.75 -30.41 -2.92
C ASP A 342 7.11 -29.86 -4.20
N ASP A 343 5.79 -29.92 -4.31
CA ASP A 343 5.06 -29.34 -5.43
C ASP A 343 5.12 -27.81 -5.36
N TYR A 344 4.95 -27.23 -4.17
CA TYR A 344 5.11 -25.79 -3.94
C TYR A 344 6.54 -25.30 -4.22
N ILE A 345 7.56 -26.05 -3.82
CA ILE A 345 8.97 -25.72 -4.15
C ILE A 345 9.17 -25.71 -5.67
N ARG A 346 8.59 -26.66 -6.40
CA ARG A 346 8.63 -26.62 -7.87
C ARG A 346 7.91 -25.41 -8.43
N ASP A 347 6.77 -25.00 -7.85
CA ASP A 347 6.06 -23.79 -8.27
C ASP A 347 6.88 -22.50 -8.09
N VAL A 348 7.71 -22.44 -7.04
CA VAL A 348 8.68 -21.35 -6.81
C VAL A 348 9.79 -21.36 -7.87
N LEU A 349 10.37 -22.52 -8.17
CA LEU A 349 11.41 -22.65 -9.20
C LEU A 349 10.87 -22.35 -10.60
N ASP A 350 9.64 -22.79 -10.88
CA ASP A 350 8.93 -22.53 -12.12
C ASP A 350 8.75 -21.02 -12.39
N LEU A 351 8.59 -20.19 -11.34
CA LEU A 351 8.54 -18.72 -11.50
C LEU A 351 9.90 -18.18 -11.95
N ILE A 352 11.00 -18.70 -11.40
CA ILE A 352 12.34 -18.29 -11.82
C ILE A 352 12.56 -18.69 -13.27
N ASP A 353 12.17 -19.91 -13.67
CA ASP A 353 12.21 -20.37 -15.05
C ASP A 353 11.30 -19.56 -15.98
N PHE A 354 10.13 -19.12 -15.52
CA PHE A 354 9.26 -18.22 -16.26
C PHE A 354 9.96 -16.90 -16.54
N CYS A 355 10.66 -16.33 -15.56
CA CYS A 355 11.35 -15.06 -15.72
C CYS A 355 12.66 -15.16 -16.51
N ASN A 356 13.47 -16.18 -16.25
CA ASN A 356 14.86 -16.27 -16.70
C ASN A 356 15.13 -17.35 -17.76
N GLY A 357 14.26 -18.36 -17.83
CA GLY A 357 14.42 -19.50 -18.73
C GLY A 357 14.30 -19.12 -20.21
N ASP A 358 14.96 -19.91 -21.07
CA ASP A 358 14.83 -19.83 -22.52
C ASP A 358 13.70 -20.75 -23.03
N GLY A 359 13.60 -20.93 -24.35
CA GLY A 359 12.59 -21.80 -24.95
C GLY A 359 12.75 -23.30 -24.65
N THR A 360 13.79 -23.72 -23.92
CA THR A 360 14.01 -25.11 -23.52
C THR A 360 13.40 -25.45 -22.17
N THR A 361 13.15 -24.46 -21.30
CA THR A 361 12.39 -24.66 -20.06
C THR A 361 10.89 -24.57 -20.35
N ALA A 362 10.09 -25.31 -19.59
CA ALA A 362 8.64 -25.34 -19.80
C ALA A 362 8.01 -23.95 -19.65
N TRP A 363 8.47 -23.18 -18.66
CA TRP A 363 7.93 -21.85 -18.37
C TRP A 363 8.54 -20.73 -19.21
N GLY A 364 9.81 -20.84 -19.62
CA GLY A 364 10.38 -19.93 -20.61
C GLY A 364 9.69 -20.08 -21.98
N ALA A 365 9.39 -21.31 -22.41
CA ALA A 365 8.58 -21.57 -23.61
C ALA A 365 7.17 -20.96 -23.51
N ARG A 366 6.51 -21.06 -22.34
CA ARG A 366 5.19 -20.43 -22.12
C ARG A 366 5.26 -18.90 -22.17
N ARG A 367 6.25 -18.28 -21.53
CA ARG A 367 6.48 -16.82 -21.61
C ARG A 367 6.63 -16.36 -23.06
N ILE A 368 7.45 -17.07 -23.85
CA ILE A 368 7.65 -16.80 -25.28
C ILE A 368 6.32 -16.92 -26.05
N ALA A 369 5.56 -18.01 -25.83
CA ALA A 369 4.29 -18.25 -26.50
C ALA A 369 3.22 -17.19 -26.13
N TRP A 370 3.27 -16.64 -24.92
CA TRP A 370 2.38 -15.57 -24.47
C TRP A 370 2.83 -14.17 -24.86
N GLY A 371 3.84 -14.05 -25.72
CA GLY A 371 4.18 -12.80 -26.38
C GLY A 371 5.39 -12.06 -25.82
N HIS A 372 6.11 -12.62 -24.84
CA HIS A 372 7.34 -12.03 -24.31
C HIS A 372 8.56 -12.96 -24.51
N PRO A 373 9.28 -12.84 -25.65
CA PRO A 373 10.36 -13.77 -25.96
C PRO A 373 11.60 -13.64 -25.08
N LYS A 374 11.89 -12.43 -24.60
CA LYS A 374 13.12 -12.14 -23.86
C LYS A 374 12.97 -12.55 -22.38
N PRO A 375 14.03 -13.02 -21.72
CA PRO A 375 14.00 -13.14 -20.27
C PRO A 375 13.84 -11.77 -19.60
N PHE A 376 13.15 -11.72 -18.46
CA PHE A 376 13.00 -10.52 -17.63
C PHE A 376 14.26 -10.23 -16.79
N GLY A 377 15.13 -11.22 -16.58
CA GLY A 377 16.38 -11.03 -15.83
C GLY A 377 16.16 -10.88 -14.33
N LEU A 378 15.22 -11.64 -13.76
CA LEU A 378 14.92 -11.67 -12.33
C LEU A 378 16.19 -11.88 -11.50
N ARG A 379 16.48 -10.95 -10.58
CA ARG A 379 17.61 -11.03 -9.64
C ARG A 379 17.19 -11.23 -8.20
N TYR A 380 16.02 -10.71 -7.83
CA TYR A 380 15.50 -10.77 -6.46
C TYR A 380 14.21 -11.60 -6.39
N LEU A 381 14.05 -12.36 -5.30
CA LEU A 381 12.84 -13.13 -5.03
C LEU A 381 12.50 -13.05 -3.54
N GLY A 382 11.32 -12.53 -3.22
CA GLY A 382 10.79 -12.50 -1.86
C GLY A 382 10.15 -13.83 -1.49
N ILE A 383 10.48 -14.37 -0.32
CA ILE A 383 9.86 -15.57 0.24
C ILE A 383 9.39 -15.26 1.67
N GLY A 384 8.08 -15.20 1.85
CA GLY A 384 7.44 -14.76 3.10
C GLY A 384 7.09 -13.27 3.12
N ASN A 385 6.27 -12.89 4.11
CA ASN A 385 5.75 -11.55 4.36
C ASN A 385 5.11 -11.50 5.76
N GLU A 386 5.70 -10.74 6.68
CA GLU A 386 5.14 -10.56 8.03
C GLU A 386 4.83 -11.89 8.74
N ASP A 387 5.68 -12.90 8.55
CA ASP A 387 5.42 -14.23 9.07
C ASP A 387 5.59 -14.31 10.59
N ARG A 388 4.84 -15.23 11.19
CA ARG A 388 5.16 -15.71 12.53
C ARG A 388 6.41 -16.59 12.44
N ILE A 389 7.46 -16.23 13.18
CA ILE A 389 8.74 -16.95 13.12
C ILE A 389 8.75 -18.08 14.15
N ASP A 390 8.23 -19.24 13.77
CA ASP A 390 8.23 -20.46 14.58
C ASP A 390 8.89 -21.65 13.85
N ALA A 391 8.99 -22.79 14.52
CA ALA A 391 9.60 -24.00 13.96
C ALA A 391 8.92 -24.51 12.67
N VAL A 392 7.64 -24.19 12.46
CA VAL A 392 6.94 -24.54 11.22
C VAL A 392 7.41 -23.62 10.11
N PHE A 393 7.44 -22.30 10.33
CA PHE A 393 8.01 -21.34 9.39
C PHE A 393 9.46 -21.70 9.03
N GLU A 394 10.33 -21.90 10.03
CA GLU A 394 11.74 -22.25 9.80
C GLU A 394 11.85 -23.50 8.92
N SER A 395 11.05 -24.52 9.18
CA SER A 395 11.01 -25.76 8.39
C SER A 395 10.55 -25.53 6.94
N ARG A 396 9.58 -24.65 6.70
CA ARG A 396 9.04 -24.39 5.35
C ARG A 396 9.96 -23.46 4.57
N PHE A 397 10.29 -22.29 5.13
CA PHE A 397 11.21 -21.32 4.56
C PHE A 397 12.56 -21.96 4.23
N GLY A 398 13.15 -22.70 5.18
CA GLY A 398 14.46 -23.32 5.00
C GLY A 398 14.52 -24.27 3.80
N ARG A 399 13.49 -25.10 3.60
CA ARG A 399 13.41 -26.01 2.43
C ARG A 399 13.27 -25.27 1.10
N ILE A 400 12.50 -24.19 1.07
CA ILE A 400 12.33 -23.35 -0.13
C ILE A 400 13.65 -22.62 -0.42
N PHE A 401 14.25 -21.98 0.58
CA PHE A 401 15.52 -21.26 0.48
C PHE A 401 16.65 -22.16 0.00
N ASP A 402 16.81 -23.35 0.58
CA ASP A 402 17.81 -24.33 0.17
C ASP A 402 17.62 -24.79 -1.28
N ALA A 403 16.37 -24.96 -1.73
CA ALA A 403 16.07 -25.35 -3.10
C ALA A 403 16.44 -24.24 -4.09
N VAL A 404 16.04 -22.99 -3.82
CA VAL A 404 16.38 -21.83 -4.67
C VAL A 404 17.90 -21.64 -4.72
N ARG A 405 18.59 -21.67 -3.58
CA ARG A 405 20.05 -21.50 -3.53
C ARG A 405 20.81 -22.58 -4.30
N ARG A 406 20.26 -23.80 -4.33
CA ARG A 406 20.88 -24.95 -5.01
C ARG A 406 20.66 -24.93 -6.52
N GLU A 407 19.46 -24.60 -6.97
CA GLU A 407 19.09 -24.64 -8.41
C GLU A 407 19.36 -23.30 -9.12
N HIS A 408 19.19 -22.18 -8.42
CA HIS A 408 19.33 -20.81 -8.94
C HIS A 408 20.20 -19.94 -8.02
N PRO A 409 21.51 -20.25 -7.89
CA PRO A 409 22.42 -19.48 -7.04
C PRO A 409 22.61 -18.01 -7.47
N GLU A 410 22.16 -17.64 -8.67
CA GLU A 410 22.11 -16.27 -9.17
C GLU A 410 21.00 -15.41 -8.53
N ILE A 411 19.99 -16.04 -7.92
CA ILE A 411 18.86 -15.34 -7.29
C ILE A 411 19.22 -14.93 -5.87
N THR A 412 19.03 -13.65 -5.58
CA THR A 412 19.11 -13.11 -4.23
C THR A 412 17.75 -13.23 -3.56
N VAL A 413 17.63 -14.16 -2.61
CA VAL A 413 16.41 -14.31 -1.81
C VAL A 413 16.32 -13.20 -0.77
N VAL A 414 15.13 -12.61 -0.68
CA VAL A 414 14.72 -11.67 0.36
C VAL A 414 13.77 -12.42 1.31
N GLY A 415 14.20 -12.66 2.55
CA GLY A 415 13.37 -13.27 3.60
C GLY A 415 12.62 -12.23 4.42
N THR A 416 11.84 -12.64 5.43
CA THR A 416 11.10 -11.72 6.31
C THR A 416 11.54 -11.85 7.77
N VAL A 417 11.39 -10.78 8.55
CA VAL A 417 11.60 -10.77 10.01
C VAL A 417 10.34 -10.35 10.77
N GLY A 418 9.16 -10.72 10.25
CA GLY A 418 7.89 -10.48 10.92
C GLY A 418 7.26 -9.11 10.64
N PRO A 419 6.16 -8.77 11.34
CA PRO A 419 5.24 -7.67 10.98
C PRO A 419 5.67 -6.29 11.49
N ALA A 420 6.71 -6.22 12.32
CA ALA A 420 7.08 -5.01 13.04
C ALA A 420 8.60 -4.99 13.29
N PRO A 421 9.21 -3.81 13.49
CA PRO A 421 10.65 -3.70 13.71
C PRO A 421 11.02 -3.98 15.18
N PHE A 422 10.25 -4.83 15.85
CA PHE A 422 10.40 -5.22 17.26
C PHE A 422 9.55 -6.45 17.58
N GLY A 423 9.84 -7.07 18.73
CA GLY A 423 9.07 -8.19 19.26
C GLY A 423 9.66 -9.55 18.91
N ALA A 424 8.98 -10.61 19.34
CA ALA A 424 9.52 -11.97 19.26
C ALA A 424 9.78 -12.44 17.82
N ASP A 425 8.86 -12.16 16.89
CA ASP A 425 9.04 -12.53 15.48
C ASP A 425 10.22 -11.77 14.84
N TYR A 426 10.42 -10.51 15.22
CA TYR A 426 11.57 -9.70 14.79
C TYR A 426 12.90 -10.30 15.27
N ASP A 427 13.02 -10.55 16.56
CA ASP A 427 14.24 -11.08 17.17
C ASP A 427 14.59 -12.48 16.63
N GLU A 428 13.59 -13.37 16.54
CA GLU A 428 13.76 -14.72 16.01
C GLU A 428 14.01 -14.72 14.50
N GLY A 429 13.35 -13.84 13.75
CA GLY A 429 13.56 -13.67 12.31
C GLY A 429 15.00 -13.27 12.00
N TRP A 430 15.53 -12.25 12.69
CA TRP A 430 16.91 -11.83 12.55
C TRP A 430 17.90 -12.92 12.94
N ARG A 431 17.65 -13.63 14.05
CA ARG A 431 18.47 -14.78 14.48
C ARG A 431 18.52 -15.85 13.40
N TYR A 432 17.35 -16.30 12.92
CA TYR A 432 17.25 -17.39 11.96
C TYR A 432 17.85 -16.99 10.60
N ALA A 433 17.55 -15.80 10.11
CA ALA A 433 18.10 -15.29 8.86
C ALA A 433 19.63 -15.24 8.87
N ALA A 434 20.23 -14.82 10.00
CA ALA A 434 21.68 -14.84 10.18
C ALA A 434 22.25 -16.28 10.28
N GLU A 435 21.54 -17.20 10.93
CA GLU A 435 21.95 -18.61 11.08
C GLU A 435 22.07 -19.34 9.74
N ILE A 436 21.06 -19.20 8.87
CA ILE A 436 21.04 -19.89 7.56
C ILE A 436 21.65 -19.06 6.43
N GLY A 437 22.04 -17.81 6.71
CA GLY A 437 22.72 -16.92 5.79
C GLY A 437 21.82 -16.40 4.67
N VAL A 438 20.63 -15.89 5.03
CA VAL A 438 19.75 -15.15 4.11
C VAL A 438 20.45 -13.86 3.66
N PRO A 439 20.51 -13.55 2.34
CA PRO A 439 21.20 -12.35 1.86
C PRO A 439 20.59 -11.03 2.32
N ILE A 440 19.25 -10.92 2.25
CA ILE A 440 18.49 -9.70 2.58
C ILE A 440 17.26 -10.09 3.39
N VAL A 441 16.91 -9.31 4.42
CA VAL A 441 15.68 -9.46 5.19
C VAL A 441 14.74 -8.26 5.01
N ASP A 442 13.45 -8.53 4.92
CA ASP A 442 12.35 -7.58 4.79
C ASP A 442 11.82 -7.19 6.18
N GLU A 443 11.95 -5.91 6.52
CA GLU A 443 11.40 -5.24 7.70
C GLU A 443 10.23 -4.34 7.32
N HIS A 444 9.22 -4.29 8.19
CA HIS A 444 8.06 -3.42 8.02
C HIS A 444 7.95 -2.46 9.21
N SER A 445 7.63 -1.18 8.97
CA SER A 445 7.52 -0.17 10.03
C SER A 445 6.56 0.96 9.67
N TYR A 446 5.41 0.97 10.33
CA TYR A 446 4.44 2.06 10.27
C TYR A 446 4.38 2.79 11.62
N GLN A 447 4.80 4.05 11.64
CA GLN A 447 5.05 4.76 12.91
C GLN A 447 4.64 6.24 12.86
N ALA A 448 4.45 6.87 14.03
CA ALA A 448 4.17 8.29 14.11
C ALA A 448 5.44 9.12 13.79
N PRO A 449 5.32 10.40 13.37
CA PRO A 449 6.47 11.28 13.13
C PRO A 449 7.45 11.35 14.32
N SER A 450 6.91 11.45 15.54
CA SER A 450 7.69 11.51 16.77
C SER A 450 8.55 10.26 16.98
N TRP A 451 8.05 9.07 16.64
CA TRP A 451 8.81 7.84 16.72
C TRP A 451 9.98 7.85 15.73
N TRP A 452 9.74 8.28 14.48
CA TRP A 452 10.81 8.40 13.49
C TRP A 452 11.91 9.37 13.93
N PHE A 453 11.54 10.55 14.45
CA PHE A 453 12.52 11.54 14.94
C PHE A 453 13.33 11.07 16.15
N LYS A 454 12.82 10.13 16.94
CA LYS A 454 13.55 9.50 18.04
C LYS A 454 14.48 8.37 17.55
N HIS A 455 14.08 7.63 16.53
CA HIS A 455 14.77 6.41 16.09
C HIS A 455 15.56 6.62 14.78
N LEU A 456 16.11 7.81 14.56
CA LEU A 456 16.95 8.11 13.40
C LEU A 456 18.28 7.34 13.38
N ASP A 457 18.64 6.71 14.49
CA ASP A 457 19.81 5.85 14.66
C ASP A 457 19.48 4.35 14.49
N HIS A 458 18.24 3.98 14.12
CA HIS A 458 17.79 2.59 14.06
C HIS A 458 18.76 1.65 13.32
N TYR A 459 19.32 2.10 12.19
CA TYR A 459 20.27 1.31 11.39
C TYR A 459 21.74 1.56 11.72
N ASP A 460 22.08 2.53 12.56
CA ASP A 460 23.48 2.91 12.84
C ASP A 460 24.27 1.77 13.47
N HIS A 461 23.59 0.89 14.22
CA HIS A 461 24.18 -0.21 14.96
C HIS A 461 23.92 -1.60 14.38
N ALA A 462 23.21 -1.70 13.25
CA ALA A 462 22.92 -2.97 12.58
C ALA A 462 24.21 -3.76 12.24
N ASN A 463 24.14 -5.09 12.18
CA ASN A 463 25.32 -5.93 11.91
C ASN A 463 25.72 -5.88 10.42
N ARG A 464 26.80 -5.16 10.09
CA ARG A 464 27.32 -5.01 8.70
C ARG A 464 27.79 -6.33 8.05
N LYS A 465 27.98 -7.39 8.84
CA LYS A 465 28.39 -8.73 8.38
C LYS A 465 27.23 -9.72 8.25
N GLY A 466 26.03 -9.33 8.67
CA GLY A 466 24.82 -10.16 8.58
C GLY A 466 24.06 -9.94 7.27
N PRO A 467 22.80 -10.41 7.21
CA PRO A 467 21.87 -10.04 6.15
C PRO A 467 21.79 -8.52 5.97
N LYS A 468 21.57 -8.08 4.73
CA LYS A 468 21.20 -6.69 4.43
C LYS A 468 19.73 -6.44 4.77
N VAL A 469 19.35 -5.18 4.89
CA VAL A 469 17.97 -4.78 5.18
C VAL A 469 17.28 -4.31 3.91
N TYR A 470 16.08 -4.81 3.71
CA TYR A 470 15.07 -4.20 2.89
C TYR A 470 13.97 -3.68 3.82
N LEU A 471 13.74 -2.37 3.89
CA LEU A 471 12.57 -1.84 4.60
C LEU A 471 11.39 -1.83 3.62
N GLY A 472 10.74 -2.98 3.47
CA GLY A 472 9.80 -3.22 2.37
C GLY A 472 8.43 -2.62 2.51
N GLU A 473 8.05 -2.29 3.74
CA GLU A 473 6.88 -1.47 4.00
C GLU A 473 7.22 -0.44 5.06
N TYR A 474 7.12 0.84 4.71
CA TYR A 474 7.12 1.89 5.72
C TYR A 474 6.23 3.06 5.37
N GLY A 475 5.81 3.76 6.42
CA GLY A 475 5.05 4.99 6.29
C GLY A 475 4.91 5.68 7.64
N SER A 476 4.84 7.01 7.63
CA SER A 476 4.40 7.77 8.78
C SER A 476 2.87 7.80 8.83
N TRP A 477 2.25 7.72 10.01
CA TRP A 477 0.78 7.58 10.19
C TRP A 477 -0.09 8.79 9.73
N GLY A 478 0.16 9.41 8.58
CA GLY A 478 -0.61 10.52 8.02
C GLY A 478 -0.02 11.06 6.71
N THR A 479 -0.71 12.02 6.09
CA THR A 479 -0.29 12.67 4.83
C THR A 479 0.19 14.11 5.03
N THR A 480 0.43 14.52 6.28
CA THR A 480 0.80 15.91 6.56
C THR A 480 2.25 16.21 6.18
N LEU A 481 2.61 17.48 6.06
CA LEU A 481 4.01 17.86 5.83
C LEU A 481 4.91 17.33 6.95
N LEU A 482 4.49 17.35 8.21
CA LEU A 482 5.25 16.81 9.34
C LEU A 482 5.56 15.31 9.17
N ASN A 483 4.59 14.53 8.66
CA ASN A 483 4.80 13.12 8.33
C ASN A 483 5.91 12.98 7.29
N ALA A 484 5.82 13.71 6.18
CA ALA A 484 6.80 13.67 5.10
C ALA A 484 8.19 14.16 5.55
N LEU A 485 8.29 15.16 6.44
CA LEU A 485 9.57 15.61 6.99
C LEU A 485 10.22 14.55 7.89
N SER A 486 9.42 13.81 8.67
CA SER A 486 9.91 12.68 9.46
C SER A 486 10.44 11.54 8.58
N GLU A 487 9.75 11.28 7.46
CA GLU A 487 10.17 10.32 6.44
C GLU A 487 11.45 10.77 5.74
N ALA A 488 11.55 12.05 5.36
CA ALA A 488 12.76 12.61 4.75
C ALA A 488 13.98 12.47 5.68
N ALA A 489 13.78 12.68 6.99
CA ALA A 489 14.84 12.53 7.98
C ALA A 489 15.34 11.08 8.06
N ILE A 490 14.44 10.09 8.20
CA ILE A 490 14.86 8.67 8.26
C ILE A 490 15.40 8.19 6.91
N MET A 491 14.87 8.65 5.78
CA MET A 491 15.41 8.31 4.46
C MET A 491 16.86 8.78 4.28
N GLY A 492 17.22 9.96 4.80
CA GLY A 492 18.62 10.39 4.86
C GLY A 492 19.50 9.44 5.69
N ARG A 493 18.94 8.83 6.75
CA ARG A 493 19.64 7.84 7.60
C ARG A 493 19.71 6.46 6.95
N MET A 494 18.72 6.07 6.16
CA MET A 494 18.79 4.88 5.31
C MET A 494 19.90 5.02 4.28
N GLU A 495 19.99 6.17 3.60
CA GLU A 495 21.08 6.47 2.67
C GLU A 495 22.44 6.45 3.37
N LEU A 496 22.56 7.04 4.56
CA LEU A 496 23.77 6.98 5.39
C LEU A 496 24.18 5.54 5.76
N ASN A 497 23.21 4.67 5.96
CA ASN A 497 23.42 3.25 6.26
C ASN A 497 23.22 2.38 5.02
N GLY A 498 23.45 2.91 3.81
CA GLY A 498 23.26 2.20 2.55
C GLY A 498 24.16 0.98 2.36
N ASP A 499 25.19 0.82 3.19
CA ASP A 499 26.01 -0.39 3.29
C ASP A 499 25.28 -1.55 3.98
N VAL A 500 24.16 -1.28 4.66
CA VAL A 500 23.27 -2.26 5.30
C VAL A 500 21.86 -2.19 4.73
N VAL A 501 21.26 -1.00 4.65
CA VAL A 501 19.93 -0.77 4.05
C VAL A 501 20.09 -0.80 2.54
N HIS A 502 19.73 -1.92 1.94
CA HIS A 502 19.93 -2.20 0.52
C HIS A 502 18.75 -1.73 -0.34
N MET A 503 17.54 -1.78 0.20
CA MET A 503 16.28 -1.45 -0.48
C MET A 503 15.31 -0.83 0.53
N ALA A 504 14.38 0.01 0.05
CA ALA A 504 13.29 0.57 0.83
C ALA A 504 12.11 0.95 -0.08
N SER A 505 10.88 0.72 0.40
CA SER A 505 9.66 1.11 -0.31
C SER A 505 8.56 1.59 0.63
N TYR A 506 8.00 2.75 0.33
CA TYR A 506 6.81 3.25 1.03
C TYR A 506 5.61 2.34 0.73
N ALA A 507 4.76 2.12 1.72
CA ALA A 507 3.54 1.34 1.57
C ALA A 507 2.33 2.00 2.29
N PRO A 508 1.10 1.80 1.78
CA PRO A 508 0.77 1.28 0.45
C PRO A 508 0.92 2.36 -0.64
N LEU A 509 1.07 1.93 -1.91
CA LEU A 509 1.36 2.83 -3.03
C LEU A 509 0.13 3.60 -3.53
N PHE A 510 -0.95 2.91 -3.84
CA PHE A 510 -2.12 3.47 -4.51
C PHE A 510 -3.40 3.31 -3.69
N CYS A 511 -4.24 4.34 -3.70
CA CYS A 511 -5.59 4.26 -3.15
C CYS A 511 -6.60 5.00 -4.00
N LYS A 512 -7.65 4.30 -4.42
CA LYS A 512 -8.81 4.94 -5.02
C LYS A 512 -9.63 5.65 -3.95
N ASN A 513 -9.89 6.94 -4.13
CA ASN A 513 -10.70 7.73 -3.21
C ASN A 513 -12.07 7.09 -2.97
N GLY A 514 -12.42 6.90 -1.70
CA GLY A 514 -13.66 6.23 -1.29
C GLY A 514 -13.55 4.72 -1.08
N HIS A 515 -12.40 4.11 -1.41
CA HIS A 515 -12.15 2.67 -1.29
C HIS A 515 -10.97 2.34 -0.36
N ASN A 516 -10.64 3.23 0.57
CA ASN A 516 -9.45 3.07 1.42
C ASN A 516 -9.55 1.79 2.26
N GLY A 517 -8.72 0.79 1.96
CA GLY A 517 -8.54 -0.42 2.78
C GLY A 517 -7.50 -0.22 3.89
N TRP A 518 -6.56 0.70 3.66
CA TRP A 518 -5.54 1.14 4.61
C TRP A 518 -5.20 2.60 4.37
N ASP A 519 -4.71 3.29 5.40
CA ASP A 519 -4.30 4.68 5.31
C ASP A 519 -3.06 4.95 6.18
N PRO A 520 -2.20 5.90 5.78
CA PRO A 520 -2.23 6.67 4.53
C PRO A 520 -1.72 5.88 3.32
N ASN A 521 -1.77 6.46 2.12
CA ASN A 521 -1.20 5.89 0.88
C ASN A 521 -0.33 6.94 0.17
N LEU A 522 0.65 6.49 -0.62
CA LEU A 522 1.59 7.40 -1.30
C LEU A 522 0.89 8.26 -2.37
N ILE A 523 0.02 7.64 -3.17
CA ILE A 523 -0.70 8.24 -4.28
C ILE A 523 -2.18 7.91 -4.15
N TYR A 524 -3.01 8.94 -4.05
CA TYR A 524 -4.45 8.80 -4.15
C TYR A 524 -4.92 9.09 -5.57
N PHE A 525 -6.03 8.51 -5.99
CA PHE A 525 -6.60 8.77 -7.32
C PHE A 525 -8.12 8.59 -7.34
N ASP A 526 -8.74 9.12 -8.40
CA ASP A 526 -10.10 8.76 -8.80
C ASP A 526 -10.13 8.44 -10.31
N ASN A 527 -11.31 8.41 -10.92
CA ASN A 527 -11.42 8.11 -12.35
C ASN A 527 -10.91 9.26 -13.26
N GLU A 528 -10.71 10.47 -12.73
CA GLU A 528 -10.31 11.67 -13.48
C GLU A 528 -8.92 12.18 -13.09
N ARG A 529 -8.45 11.95 -11.85
CA ARG A 529 -7.36 12.70 -11.24
C ARG A 529 -6.42 11.83 -10.41
N ILE A 530 -5.17 12.28 -10.36
CA ILE A 530 -4.11 11.78 -9.49
C ILE A 530 -3.77 12.84 -8.44
N TYR A 531 -3.61 12.39 -7.19
CA TYR A 531 -3.34 13.21 -6.02
C TYR A 531 -2.02 12.76 -5.38
N ARG A 532 -1.00 13.62 -5.49
CA ARG A 532 0.34 13.38 -4.94
C ARG A 532 0.42 13.90 -3.51
N THR A 533 0.77 13.06 -2.55
CA THR A 533 0.93 13.44 -1.14
C THR A 533 2.26 14.14 -0.88
N TYR A 534 2.45 14.70 0.32
CA TYR A 534 3.77 15.21 0.70
C TYR A 534 4.84 14.10 0.70
N SER A 535 4.49 12.90 1.15
CA SER A 535 5.35 11.72 1.11
C SER A 535 5.76 11.37 -0.33
N TYR A 536 4.85 11.44 -1.31
CA TYR A 536 5.19 11.26 -2.74
C TYR A 536 6.33 12.20 -3.17
N TRP A 537 6.24 13.46 -2.78
CA TRP A 537 7.24 14.45 -3.16
C TRP A 537 8.59 14.20 -2.50
N VAL A 538 8.60 13.77 -1.24
CA VAL A 538 9.83 13.35 -0.55
C VAL A 538 10.46 12.13 -1.23
N GLN A 539 9.68 11.08 -1.51
CA GLN A 539 10.15 9.90 -2.25
C GLN A 539 10.80 10.28 -3.58
N ARG A 540 10.11 11.13 -4.36
CA ARG A 540 10.62 11.62 -5.65
C ARG A 540 11.91 12.42 -5.50
N MET A 541 12.00 13.30 -4.51
CA MET A 541 13.20 14.12 -4.28
C MET A 541 14.44 13.23 -4.01
N PHE A 542 14.30 12.15 -3.23
CA PHE A 542 15.38 11.18 -3.04
C PHE A 542 15.66 10.36 -4.31
N ALA A 543 14.64 9.78 -4.94
CA ALA A 543 14.82 8.91 -6.11
C ALA A 543 15.40 9.62 -7.35
N THR A 544 15.13 10.92 -7.50
CA THR A 544 15.67 11.78 -8.57
C THR A 544 17.02 12.41 -8.26
N THR A 545 17.55 12.24 -7.04
CA THR A 545 18.89 12.67 -6.64
C THR A 545 19.73 11.46 -6.21
N PRO A 546 19.94 10.47 -7.11
CA PRO A 546 20.60 9.22 -6.74
C PRO A 546 22.05 9.47 -6.35
N ALA A 547 22.46 8.90 -5.23
CA ALA A 547 23.84 8.91 -4.74
C ALA A 547 24.37 7.47 -4.62
N ASP A 548 25.69 7.31 -4.77
CA ASP A 548 26.38 6.03 -4.67
C ASP A 548 27.28 5.95 -3.41
N HIS A 549 27.57 7.08 -2.76
CA HIS A 549 28.31 7.12 -1.51
C HIS A 549 27.68 8.09 -0.51
N ALA A 550 27.45 7.64 0.72
CA ALA A 550 27.09 8.51 1.83
C ALA A 550 28.35 8.99 2.54
N LEU A 551 28.38 10.27 2.88
CA LEU A 551 29.42 10.90 3.67
C LEU A 551 28.86 11.17 5.08
N PRO A 552 29.27 10.41 6.12
CA PRO A 552 28.80 10.68 7.47
C PRO A 552 29.20 12.09 7.92
N VAL A 553 28.30 12.72 8.66
CA VAL A 553 28.50 14.05 9.23
C VAL A 553 28.11 14.05 10.71
N ASP A 554 28.83 14.81 11.52
CA ASP A 554 28.35 15.24 12.83
C ASP A 554 27.59 16.55 12.67
N VAL A 555 26.43 16.64 13.32
CA VAL A 555 25.60 17.86 13.35
C VAL A 555 25.55 18.36 14.78
N GLU A 556 26.20 19.48 15.04
CA GLU A 556 26.21 20.14 16.35
C GLU A 556 25.30 21.37 16.34
N GLY A 557 24.46 21.54 17.35
CA GLY A 557 23.60 22.71 17.49
C GLY A 557 22.22 22.36 18.05
N ASP A 558 21.29 23.29 17.89
CA ASP A 558 19.90 23.14 18.32
C ASP A 558 19.11 22.28 17.32
N ALA A 559 19.35 20.98 17.33
CA ALA A 559 18.72 20.02 16.41
C ALA A 559 17.54 19.25 17.01
N ALA A 560 17.42 19.26 18.34
CA ALA A 560 16.45 18.46 19.08
C ALA A 560 15.23 19.29 19.50
N PHE A 561 14.05 18.69 19.42
CA PHE A 561 12.79 19.29 19.83
C PHE A 561 12.49 18.95 21.29
N ASP A 562 12.26 19.98 22.10
CA ASP A 562 11.80 19.84 23.48
C ASP A 562 10.28 19.91 23.52
N ARG A 563 9.64 18.76 23.70
CA ARG A 563 8.19 18.65 23.73
C ARG A 563 7.60 19.38 24.94
N PRO A 564 6.69 20.35 24.75
CA PRO A 564 6.04 21.04 25.86
C PRO A 564 5.25 20.07 26.73
N ALA A 565 5.42 20.14 28.04
CA ALA A 565 4.60 19.39 28.98
C ALA A 565 3.34 20.19 29.35
N ALA A 566 2.17 19.55 29.29
CA ALA A 566 0.96 20.14 29.82
C ALA A 566 1.00 20.19 31.35
N ASP A 567 0.48 21.27 31.94
CA ASP A 567 0.37 21.40 33.39
C ASP A 567 -0.84 20.64 33.96
N ARG A 568 -1.89 20.49 33.16
CA ARG A 568 -3.16 19.90 33.59
C ARG A 568 -3.48 18.66 32.76
N ALA A 569 -3.96 17.61 33.42
CA ALA A 569 -4.45 16.40 32.78
C ALA A 569 -5.98 16.32 32.86
N GLY A 570 -6.62 15.87 31.79
CA GLY A 570 -8.05 15.55 31.73
C GLY A 570 -8.29 14.12 31.28
N ILE A 571 -9.56 13.76 31.12
CA ILE A 571 -9.99 12.48 30.57
C ILE A 571 -11.11 12.69 29.54
N ALA A 572 -11.10 11.88 28.49
CA ALA A 572 -12.15 11.83 27.48
C ALA A 572 -12.35 10.39 27.00
N PHE A 573 -13.58 10.02 26.64
CA PHE A 573 -13.90 8.66 26.16
C PHE A 573 -14.39 8.69 24.71
N GLY A 574 -14.01 7.69 23.92
CA GLY A 574 -14.36 7.59 22.51
C GLY A 574 -14.19 6.16 21.98
N GLY A 575 -14.11 6.05 20.65
CA GLY A 575 -13.92 4.78 19.94
C GLY A 575 -15.14 4.33 19.14
N SER A 576 -14.92 3.37 18.25
CA SER A 576 -15.91 2.82 17.32
C SER A 576 -16.72 1.66 17.90
N SER A 577 -16.18 0.93 18.89
CA SER A 577 -16.94 -0.11 19.58
C SER A 577 -18.07 0.46 20.44
N HIS A 578 -19.21 -0.23 20.51
CA HIS A 578 -20.29 0.10 21.42
C HIS A 578 -19.90 -0.29 22.86
N ALA A 579 -19.88 0.69 23.76
CA ALA A 579 -19.58 0.46 25.16
C ALA A 579 -20.21 1.54 26.06
N ARG A 580 -20.49 1.18 27.31
CA ARG A 580 -20.82 2.12 28.38
C ARG A 580 -19.69 2.12 29.42
N PHE A 581 -19.12 3.29 29.65
CA PHE A 581 -18.20 3.58 30.74
C PHE A 581 -18.99 4.09 31.94
N ARG A 582 -18.77 3.49 33.11
CA ARG A 582 -19.41 3.87 34.38
C ARG A 582 -18.44 3.79 35.53
N ASP A 583 -18.85 4.27 36.70
CA ASP A 583 -18.02 4.31 37.91
C ASP A 583 -16.66 5.02 37.65
N ILE A 584 -16.72 6.10 36.86
CA ILE A 584 -15.55 6.84 36.38
C ILE A 584 -15.08 7.78 37.50
N VAL A 585 -13.86 7.58 37.97
CA VAL A 585 -13.25 8.39 39.03
C VAL A 585 -11.81 8.73 38.64
N LEU A 586 -11.51 10.03 38.58
CA LEU A 586 -10.16 10.55 38.46
C LEU A 586 -9.69 10.99 39.85
N THR A 587 -8.55 10.51 40.32
CA THR A 587 -7.97 10.84 41.62
C THR A 587 -6.69 11.63 41.42
N ASP A 588 -6.58 12.82 42.00
CA ASP A 588 -5.36 13.64 41.90
C ASP A 588 -4.24 13.17 42.86
N ALA A 589 -3.08 13.80 42.78
CA ALA A 589 -1.90 13.48 43.57
C ALA A 589 -2.14 13.61 45.09
N GLU A 590 -3.07 14.47 45.50
CA GLU A 590 -3.49 14.65 46.90
C GLU A 590 -4.49 13.59 47.37
N GLY A 591 -4.96 12.72 46.48
CA GLY A 591 -5.95 11.68 46.77
C GLY A 591 -7.40 12.17 46.72
N VAL A 592 -7.67 13.35 46.15
CA VAL A 592 -9.03 13.86 45.98
C VAL A 592 -9.69 13.20 44.77
N GLU A 593 -10.86 12.61 44.98
CA GLU A 593 -11.64 11.95 43.94
C GLU A 593 -12.54 12.96 43.20
N HIS A 594 -12.48 12.90 41.88
CA HIS A 594 -13.29 13.70 40.95
C HIS A 594 -14.18 12.73 40.14
N PRO A 595 -15.39 12.40 40.64
CA PRO A 595 -16.29 11.48 39.95
C PRO A 595 -16.87 12.13 38.69
N VAL A 596 -17.05 11.31 37.65
CA VAL A 596 -17.56 11.73 36.35
C VAL A 596 -18.83 10.95 36.00
N ALA A 597 -19.75 11.58 35.29
CA ALA A 597 -20.95 10.92 34.80
C ALA A 597 -20.62 9.80 33.81
N ASP A 598 -21.46 8.76 33.78
CA ASP A 598 -21.33 7.67 32.80
C ASP A 598 -21.30 8.18 31.36
N VAL A 599 -20.48 7.53 30.53
CA VAL A 599 -20.31 7.86 29.11
C VAL A 599 -20.64 6.65 28.25
N THR A 600 -21.40 6.85 27.19
CA THR A 600 -21.69 5.80 26.21
C THR A 600 -21.08 6.18 24.87
N VAL A 601 -20.36 5.26 24.24
CA VAL A 601 -19.68 5.44 22.93
C VAL A 601 -20.19 4.44 21.90
N GLY A 602 -19.83 4.65 20.62
CA GLY A 602 -20.17 3.75 19.51
C GLY A 602 -21.48 4.05 18.78
N ASN A 603 -22.20 5.14 19.06
CA ASN A 603 -23.49 5.44 18.40
C ASN A 603 -23.35 6.13 17.00
N GLY A 604 -22.25 5.95 16.27
CA GLY A 604 -22.04 6.53 14.94
C GLY A 604 -20.64 6.31 14.34
N THR A 605 -20.47 6.61 13.05
CA THR A 605 -19.20 6.47 12.32
C THR A 605 -18.24 7.62 12.64
N GLY A 606 -17.30 7.39 13.57
CA GLY A 606 -16.19 8.31 13.85
C GLY A 606 -15.85 8.45 15.34
N ALA A 607 -14.60 8.83 15.64
CA ALA A 607 -14.09 9.04 17.00
C ALA A 607 -14.65 10.33 17.62
N ASN A 608 -15.95 10.35 17.95
CA ASN A 608 -16.51 11.39 18.81
C ASN A 608 -15.97 11.20 20.23
N TRP A 609 -15.09 12.10 20.64
CA TRP A 609 -14.54 12.11 22.00
C TRP A 609 -15.47 12.90 22.93
N ALA A 610 -15.95 12.25 23.99
CA ALA A 610 -16.67 12.89 25.07
C ALA A 610 -15.68 13.35 26.14
N ASP A 611 -15.28 14.63 26.09
CA ASP A 611 -14.50 15.27 27.15
C ASP A 611 -15.34 15.40 28.42
N CYS A 612 -14.80 14.88 29.52
CA CYS A 612 -15.48 14.85 30.81
C CYS A 612 -15.42 16.18 31.57
N GLY A 613 -14.65 17.16 31.10
CA GLY A 613 -14.53 18.50 31.70
C GLY A 613 -13.75 18.57 33.01
N VAL A 614 -13.31 17.43 33.57
CA VAL A 614 -12.45 17.37 34.75
C VAL A 614 -11.00 17.62 34.37
N ARG A 615 -10.29 18.41 35.18
CA ARG A 615 -8.86 18.70 35.03
C ARG A 615 -8.14 18.63 36.37
N VAL A 616 -7.07 17.87 36.45
CA VAL A 616 -6.21 17.69 37.64
C VAL A 616 -4.77 18.12 37.33
N ASP A 617 -3.92 18.16 38.35
CA ASP A 617 -2.47 18.31 38.13
C ASP A 617 -1.95 17.11 37.31
N SER A 618 -1.18 17.38 36.27
CA SER A 618 -0.65 16.34 35.38
C SER A 618 0.54 15.56 35.96
N ALA A 619 1.15 16.04 37.05
CA ALA A 619 2.34 15.43 37.63
C ALA A 619 2.09 13.98 38.06
N ARG A 620 0.93 13.72 38.67
CA ARG A 620 0.49 12.37 39.05
C ARG A 620 -1.03 12.32 39.23
N TYR A 621 -1.64 11.26 38.72
CA TYR A 621 -3.06 10.97 38.95
C TYR A 621 -3.39 9.50 38.66
N ASP A 622 -4.52 9.05 39.19
CA ASP A 622 -5.09 7.72 38.97
C ASP A 622 -6.46 7.84 38.29
N LEU A 623 -6.77 6.95 37.35
CA LEU A 623 -8.07 6.86 36.70
C LEU A 623 -8.65 5.46 36.88
N ARG A 624 -9.84 5.36 37.46
CA ARG A 624 -10.61 4.12 37.56
C ARG A 624 -11.93 4.24 36.79
N PHE A 625 -12.32 3.17 36.09
CA PHE A 625 -13.63 3.05 35.48
C PHE A 625 -14.02 1.59 35.23
N THR A 626 -15.31 1.35 34.99
CA THR A 626 -15.84 0.08 34.49
C THR A 626 -16.35 0.25 33.06
N VAL A 627 -16.02 -0.71 32.19
CA VAL A 627 -16.53 -0.82 30.82
C VAL A 627 -17.53 -1.95 30.75
N ASP A 628 -18.77 -1.65 30.38
CA ASP A 628 -19.74 -2.64 29.92
C ASP A 628 -19.67 -2.70 28.38
N TYR A 629 -19.07 -3.76 27.83
CA TYR A 629 -18.82 -3.91 26.39
C TYR A 629 -20.07 -4.43 25.68
N ALA A 630 -20.50 -3.75 24.60
CA ALA A 630 -21.73 -4.07 23.87
C ALA A 630 -21.49 -4.58 22.43
N GLY A 631 -20.25 -4.57 21.94
CA GLY A 631 -19.86 -5.15 20.64
C GLY A 631 -19.11 -4.17 19.73
N SER A 632 -18.65 -4.66 18.60
CA SER A 632 -18.02 -3.88 17.52
C SER A 632 -18.54 -4.32 16.16
N GLU A 633 -18.41 -3.46 15.15
CA GLU A 633 -18.80 -3.76 13.77
C GLU A 633 -17.60 -4.22 12.92
N GLY A 634 -16.40 -3.71 13.23
CA GLY A 634 -15.15 -4.03 12.55
C GLY A 634 -14.14 -4.79 13.43
N TYR A 635 -13.17 -5.43 12.77
CA TYR A 635 -12.08 -6.17 13.42
C TYR A 635 -11.12 -5.26 14.20
N TRP A 636 -10.84 -4.06 13.68
CA TRP A 636 -9.93 -3.07 14.26
C TRP A 636 -10.61 -2.08 15.22
N ASP A 637 -11.91 -2.26 15.43
CA ASP A 637 -12.68 -1.41 16.33
C ASP A 637 -12.22 -1.54 17.77
N ASN A 638 -12.27 -0.42 18.46
CA ASN A 638 -11.94 -0.34 19.87
C ASN A 638 -12.83 0.69 20.57
N CYS A 639 -13.00 0.53 21.88
CA CYS A 639 -13.38 1.63 22.75
C CYS A 639 -12.12 2.16 23.43
N SER A 640 -12.03 3.47 23.62
CA SER A 640 -10.78 4.12 24.02
C SER A 640 -11.01 5.19 25.07
N VAL A 641 -10.05 5.30 25.98
CA VAL A 641 -9.95 6.43 26.91
C VAL A 641 -8.70 7.24 26.58
N LYS A 642 -8.89 8.54 26.40
CA LYS A 642 -7.85 9.55 26.24
C LYS A 642 -7.58 10.21 27.58
N PHE A 643 -6.30 10.37 27.95
CA PHE A 643 -5.88 11.00 29.20
C PHE A 643 -4.58 11.78 29.02
N GLY A 644 -4.34 12.78 29.89
CA GLY A 644 -3.29 13.79 29.70
C GLY A 644 -3.86 15.10 29.14
N ASP A 645 -3.20 15.73 28.17
CA ASP A 645 -3.77 16.92 27.50
C ASP A 645 -4.83 16.54 26.48
N VAL A 646 -6.05 16.32 26.97
CA VAL A 646 -7.16 15.85 26.14
C VAL A 646 -7.65 16.87 25.09
N THR A 647 -7.17 18.11 25.17
CA THR A 647 -7.47 19.20 24.23
C THR A 647 -6.36 19.46 23.21
N GLY A 648 -5.16 18.94 23.46
CA GLY A 648 -3.99 19.13 22.63
C GLY A 648 -3.75 17.99 21.64
N ALA A 649 -2.62 18.10 20.94
CA ALA A 649 -2.12 17.09 20.01
C ALA A 649 -1.34 15.96 20.70
N ASP A 650 -1.01 16.14 21.98
CA ASP A 650 -0.16 15.24 22.76
C ASP A 650 -0.93 14.68 23.96
N HIS A 651 -1.19 13.37 23.95
CA HIS A 651 -1.91 12.70 25.02
C HIS A 651 -1.56 11.21 25.06
N PHE A 652 -2.14 10.46 25.99
CA PHE A 652 -2.10 9.01 25.98
C PHE A 652 -3.50 8.46 25.69
N GLU A 653 -3.55 7.29 25.07
CA GLU A 653 -4.79 6.54 24.91
C GLU A 653 -4.62 5.11 25.41
N PHE A 654 -5.60 4.62 26.16
CA PHE A 654 -5.72 3.22 26.48
C PHE A 654 -6.90 2.65 25.69
N ARG A 655 -6.58 1.79 24.72
CA ARG A 655 -7.51 1.19 23.77
C ARG A 655 -7.90 -0.20 24.22
N ILE A 656 -9.19 -0.47 24.21
CA ILE A 656 -9.82 -1.74 24.61
C ILE A 656 -10.50 -2.29 23.35
N GLY A 657 -9.77 -3.15 22.63
CA GLY A 657 -10.25 -3.83 21.43
C GLY A 657 -10.89 -5.18 21.75
N GLN A 658 -11.45 -5.88 20.76
CA GLN A 658 -12.11 -7.16 21.05
C GLN A 658 -11.16 -8.24 21.58
N ARG A 659 -9.91 -8.31 21.10
CA ARG A 659 -8.95 -9.38 21.42
C ARG A 659 -7.87 -8.98 22.43
N ASN A 660 -7.53 -7.70 22.51
CA ASN A 660 -6.42 -7.20 23.34
C ASN A 660 -6.69 -5.78 23.86
N THR A 661 -5.82 -5.34 24.77
CA THR A 661 -5.67 -3.94 25.17
C THR A 661 -4.37 -3.37 24.63
N ASN A 662 -4.36 -2.09 24.30
CA ASN A 662 -3.19 -1.39 23.78
C ASN A 662 -3.03 -0.03 24.46
N LEU A 663 -1.83 0.29 24.95
CA LEU A 663 -1.48 1.59 25.49
C LEU A 663 -0.64 2.33 24.44
N VAL A 664 -1.12 3.49 23.99
CA VAL A 664 -0.45 4.30 22.97
C VAL A 664 -0.17 5.71 23.48
N ALA A 665 0.93 6.28 22.98
CA ALA A 665 1.23 7.69 23.12
C ALA A 665 0.85 8.39 21.82
N VAL A 666 0.03 9.42 21.92
CA VAL A 666 -0.29 10.31 20.80
C VAL A 666 0.59 11.53 20.90
N ARG A 667 1.29 11.83 19.81
CA ARG A 667 2.26 12.91 19.69
C ARG A 667 2.06 13.58 18.35
N ASP A 668 1.97 14.90 18.34
CA ASP A 668 1.67 15.70 17.15
C ASP A 668 0.36 15.27 16.45
N GLY A 669 -0.58 14.66 17.21
CA GLY A 669 -1.84 14.12 16.70
C GLY A 669 -1.77 12.68 16.17
N PHE A 670 -0.58 12.05 16.20
CA PHE A 670 -0.36 10.70 15.67
C PHE A 670 -0.02 9.70 16.77
N ALA A 671 -0.65 8.53 16.75
CA ALA A 671 -0.47 7.50 17.76
C ALA A 671 0.71 6.58 17.43
N SER A 672 1.53 6.26 18.42
CA SER A 672 2.51 5.17 18.40
C SER A 672 2.35 4.28 19.63
N GLY A 673 2.68 3.00 19.49
CA GLY A 673 2.67 2.05 20.60
C GLY A 673 3.56 2.53 21.75
N TYR A 674 3.03 2.52 22.97
CA TYR A 674 3.78 2.85 24.19
C TYR A 674 4.08 1.60 25.02
N ALA A 675 3.25 0.57 24.88
CA ALA A 675 3.52 -0.80 25.32
C ALA A 675 2.95 -1.79 24.29
N ASP A 676 3.52 -3.00 24.27
CA ASP A 676 2.99 -4.09 23.45
C ASP A 676 1.52 -4.39 23.78
N PRO A 677 0.67 -4.62 22.77
CA PRO A 677 -0.70 -5.06 23.00
C PRO A 677 -0.75 -6.36 23.82
N ARG A 678 -1.63 -6.42 24.83
CA ARG A 678 -1.79 -7.60 25.69
C ARG A 678 -3.18 -8.23 25.55
N PRO A 679 -3.28 -9.56 25.41
CA PRO A 679 -4.58 -10.24 25.43
C PRO A 679 -5.24 -10.14 26.82
N TYR A 680 -6.55 -10.33 26.87
CA TYR A 680 -7.29 -10.27 28.13
C TYR A 680 -6.90 -11.39 29.11
N PRO A 681 -6.88 -11.12 30.42
CA PRO A 681 -6.63 -12.14 31.45
C PRO A 681 -7.60 -13.33 31.42
N SER A 682 -8.78 -13.15 30.80
CA SER A 682 -9.77 -14.21 30.59
C SER A 682 -9.31 -15.30 29.62
N GLY A 683 -8.25 -15.04 28.84
CA GLY A 683 -7.76 -15.93 27.79
C GLY A 683 -8.68 -16.02 26.57
N ARG A 684 -9.69 -15.15 26.45
CA ARG A 684 -10.61 -15.10 25.31
C ARG A 684 -10.92 -13.66 24.88
N PRO A 685 -11.32 -13.45 23.62
CA PRO A 685 -11.87 -12.17 23.17
C PRO A 685 -13.12 -11.76 23.97
N LEU A 686 -13.37 -10.45 24.03
CA LEU A 686 -14.57 -9.86 24.61
C LEU A 686 -15.81 -10.24 23.80
N LYS A 687 -16.92 -10.38 24.50
CA LYS A 687 -18.26 -10.63 23.96
C LYS A 687 -19.23 -9.56 24.47
N PRO A 688 -20.27 -9.21 23.69
CA PRO A 688 -21.33 -8.34 24.18
C PRO A 688 -21.87 -8.82 25.53
N GLY A 689 -21.92 -7.92 26.50
CA GLY A 689 -22.30 -8.19 27.90
C GLY A 689 -21.12 -8.45 28.85
N ASP A 690 -19.89 -8.57 28.36
CA ASP A 690 -18.71 -8.61 29.22
C ASP A 690 -18.50 -7.26 29.92
N ALA A 691 -18.03 -7.30 31.17
CA ALA A 691 -17.68 -6.10 31.94
C ALA A 691 -16.22 -6.17 32.40
N LEU A 692 -15.51 -5.03 32.32
CA LEU A 692 -14.10 -4.90 32.71
C LEU A 692 -13.94 -3.73 33.68
N THR A 693 -13.17 -3.95 34.75
CA THR A 693 -12.66 -2.85 35.58
C THR A 693 -11.28 -2.46 35.10
N VAL A 694 -11.02 -1.16 34.96
CA VAL A 694 -9.74 -0.62 34.50
C VAL A 694 -9.22 0.37 35.52
N ASP A 695 -7.95 0.21 35.89
CA ASP A 695 -7.18 1.16 36.70
C ASP A 695 -5.97 1.62 35.87
N LEU A 696 -5.84 2.93 35.66
CA LEU A 696 -4.67 3.57 35.07
C LEU A 696 -3.98 4.41 36.12
N HIS A 697 -2.66 4.33 36.18
CA HIS A 697 -1.81 5.16 37.02
C HIS A 697 -0.81 5.91 36.14
N VAL A 698 -0.73 7.22 36.32
CA VAL A 698 0.11 8.11 35.51
C VAL A 698 1.03 8.93 36.40
N GLU A 699 2.32 8.91 36.10
CA GLU A 699 3.33 9.81 36.65
C GLU A 699 4.05 10.52 35.49
N ARG A 700 4.01 11.85 35.47
CA ARG A 700 4.63 12.64 34.39
C ARG A 700 6.14 12.53 34.39
N GLU A 701 6.75 12.44 35.57
CA GLU A 701 8.20 12.27 35.69
C GLU A 701 8.60 10.89 35.13
N GLY A 702 9.40 10.89 34.07
CA GLY A 702 9.75 9.67 33.33
C GLY A 702 8.62 9.08 32.48
N GLY A 703 7.50 9.80 32.30
CA GLY A 703 6.36 9.36 31.49
C GLY A 703 5.78 8.00 31.88
N HIS A 704 5.76 7.68 33.18
CA HIS A 704 5.35 6.34 33.63
C HIS A 704 3.84 6.18 33.57
N VAL A 705 3.37 5.18 32.82
CA VAL A 705 1.96 4.81 32.74
C VAL A 705 1.83 3.32 33.01
N THR A 706 0.99 2.95 33.97
CA THR A 706 0.61 1.54 34.19
C THR A 706 -0.88 1.36 34.01
N ALA A 707 -1.27 0.19 33.50
CA ALA A 707 -2.67 -0.17 33.31
C ALA A 707 -2.95 -1.55 33.89
N ARG A 708 -4.07 -1.68 34.60
CA ARG A 708 -4.60 -2.95 35.08
C ARG A 708 -6.02 -3.16 34.57
N VAL A 709 -6.32 -4.38 34.16
CA VAL A 709 -7.66 -4.84 33.79
C VAL A 709 -8.06 -5.96 34.72
N ASN A 710 -9.19 -5.81 35.42
CA ASN A 710 -9.66 -6.75 36.45
C ASN A 710 -8.56 -7.09 37.48
N GLY A 711 -7.78 -6.07 37.88
CA GLY A 711 -6.68 -6.18 38.83
C GLY A 711 -5.36 -6.76 38.27
N VAL A 712 -5.36 -7.27 37.04
CA VAL A 712 -4.18 -7.86 36.38
C VAL A 712 -3.46 -6.79 35.56
N ALA A 713 -2.13 -6.69 35.71
CA ALA A 713 -1.33 -5.74 34.93
C ALA A 713 -1.33 -6.10 33.44
N VAL A 714 -1.65 -5.12 32.60
CA VAL A 714 -1.66 -5.24 31.12
C VAL A 714 -0.76 -4.21 30.43
N ALA A 715 -0.28 -3.19 31.15
CA ALA A 715 0.77 -2.30 30.67
C ALA A 715 1.60 -1.74 31.82
N ASP A 716 2.89 -1.55 31.57
CA ASP A 716 3.86 -0.84 32.42
C ASP A 716 4.89 -0.20 31.48
N ALA A 717 4.71 1.09 31.19
CA ALA A 717 5.44 1.79 30.12
C ALA A 717 6.05 3.08 30.64
N ARG A 718 7.25 3.42 30.16
CA ARG A 718 7.99 4.62 30.53
C ARG A 718 8.50 5.32 29.28
N GLU A 719 8.72 6.61 29.38
CA GLU A 719 9.36 7.36 28.30
C GLU A 719 10.80 6.83 28.13
N ASP A 720 11.20 6.60 26.89
CA ASP A 720 12.51 6.05 26.51
C ASP A 720 13.71 6.97 26.84
N GLY A 721 13.46 8.24 27.14
CA GLY A 721 14.49 9.26 27.38
C GLY A 721 15.19 9.72 26.11
N ILE A 722 14.76 9.26 24.93
CA ILE A 722 15.31 9.61 23.63
C ILE A 722 14.67 10.92 23.18
N ARG A 723 15.50 11.91 22.81
CA ARG A 723 15.03 13.21 22.30
C ARG A 723 14.70 13.11 20.82
N GLU A 724 13.68 13.85 20.40
CA GLU A 724 13.29 13.95 19.00
C GLU A 724 14.27 14.86 18.25
N VAL A 725 15.04 14.33 17.30
CA VAL A 725 15.92 15.15 16.46
C VAL A 725 15.12 15.61 15.22
N ARG A 726 14.65 16.85 15.25
CA ARG A 726 13.78 17.42 14.19
C ARG A 726 14.51 18.29 13.17
N ARG A 727 15.80 18.55 13.36
CA ARG A 727 16.66 19.12 12.32
C ARG A 727 17.77 18.16 11.96
N THR A 728 17.87 17.77 10.70
CA THR A 728 18.88 16.82 10.23
C THR A 728 19.60 17.34 9.01
N VAL A 729 20.87 16.96 8.87
CA VAL A 729 21.66 17.20 7.68
C VAL A 729 22.32 15.89 7.28
N THR A 730 22.14 15.48 6.04
CA THR A 730 22.84 14.32 5.47
C THR A 730 23.54 14.73 4.18
N VAL A 731 24.65 14.07 3.88
CA VAL A 731 25.49 14.38 2.72
C VAL A 731 25.74 13.07 1.97
N ALA A 732 25.44 13.06 0.69
CA ALA A 732 25.75 11.93 -0.18
C ALA A 732 26.23 12.41 -1.54
N ARG A 733 27.05 11.59 -2.18
CA ARG A 733 27.71 11.90 -3.43
C ARG A 733 27.31 10.88 -4.48
N ASN A 734 27.15 11.36 -5.70
CA ASN A 734 27.16 10.59 -6.92
C ASN A 734 28.54 10.78 -7.55
N GLU A 735 29.42 9.80 -7.40
CA GLU A 735 30.79 9.91 -7.88
C GLU A 735 30.85 9.98 -9.41
N ALA A 736 29.98 9.25 -10.10
CA ALA A 736 29.95 9.22 -11.56
C ALA A 736 29.57 10.57 -12.18
N GLU A 737 28.67 11.32 -11.55
CA GLU A 737 28.25 12.66 -12.00
C GLU A 737 29.07 13.79 -11.37
N GLY A 738 29.91 13.49 -10.38
CA GLY A 738 30.66 14.48 -9.62
C GLY A 738 29.81 15.36 -8.69
N VAL A 739 28.57 14.96 -8.40
CA VAL A 739 27.58 15.77 -7.67
C VAL A 739 27.50 15.33 -6.20
N THR A 740 27.51 16.29 -5.29
CA THR A 740 27.17 16.09 -3.88
C THR A 740 25.78 16.67 -3.60
N TYR A 741 24.93 15.87 -2.98
CA TYR A 741 23.64 16.27 -2.44
C TYR A 741 23.77 16.52 -0.93
N VAL A 742 23.40 17.72 -0.49
CA VAL A 742 23.22 18.03 0.93
C VAL A 742 21.73 18.12 1.21
N ARG A 743 21.24 17.24 2.06
CA ARG A 743 19.81 17.12 2.39
C ARG A 743 19.58 17.67 3.78
N VAL A 744 18.75 18.70 3.86
CA VAL A 744 18.47 19.44 5.10
C VAL A 744 17.00 19.32 5.43
N VAL A 745 16.68 18.75 6.59
CA VAL A 745 15.33 18.76 7.15
C VAL A 745 15.29 19.76 8.29
N ASN A 746 14.32 20.67 8.27
CA ASN A 746 13.96 21.51 9.41
C ASN A 746 12.48 21.31 9.74
N ALA A 747 12.18 20.39 10.65
CA ALA A 747 10.84 20.12 11.17
C ALA A 747 10.56 20.88 12.48
N MET A 748 10.94 22.16 12.51
CA MET A 748 10.65 23.11 13.59
C MET A 748 10.04 24.39 13.03
N ASP A 749 9.45 25.20 13.91
CA ASP A 749 8.74 26.45 13.61
C ASP A 749 9.66 27.66 13.37
N GLU A 750 10.94 27.53 13.68
CA GLU A 750 11.95 28.56 13.44
C GLU A 750 12.94 28.14 12.35
N PRO A 751 13.39 29.08 11.48
CA PRO A 751 14.46 28.83 10.53
C PRO A 751 15.79 28.51 11.25
N ALA A 752 16.66 27.79 10.55
CA ALA A 752 17.99 27.43 11.06
C ALA A 752 19.07 27.70 10.02
N ASP A 753 20.16 28.33 10.46
CA ASP A 753 21.38 28.46 9.67
C ASP A 753 22.18 27.15 9.75
N VAL A 754 22.56 26.61 8.60
CA VAL A 754 23.35 25.38 8.47
C VAL A 754 24.71 25.76 7.92
N ASP A 755 25.74 25.71 8.78
CA ASP A 755 27.13 25.93 8.40
C ASP A 755 27.69 24.68 7.73
N LEU A 756 27.87 24.78 6.41
CA LEU A 756 28.38 23.75 5.51
C LEU A 756 29.85 24.00 5.13
N SER A 757 30.53 24.97 5.74
CA SER A 757 31.89 25.36 5.34
C SER A 757 32.85 24.17 5.34
N ALA A 758 32.85 23.37 6.40
CA ALA A 758 33.69 22.17 6.50
C ALA A 758 33.30 21.06 5.50
N VAL A 759 32.01 20.93 5.17
CA VAL A 759 31.53 20.00 4.14
C VAL A 759 32.08 20.42 2.78
N LEU A 760 31.94 21.70 2.42
CA LEU A 760 32.40 22.26 1.15
C LEU A 760 33.93 22.15 0.99
N GLU A 761 34.69 22.39 2.06
CA GLU A 761 36.16 22.23 2.06
C GLU A 761 36.59 20.76 1.88
N ALA A 762 35.80 19.81 2.36
CA ALA A 762 36.09 18.38 2.26
C ALA A 762 35.73 17.77 0.91
N LEU A 763 34.96 18.47 0.07
CA LEU A 763 34.59 17.95 -1.24
C LEU A 763 35.81 17.87 -2.16
N PRO A 764 35.95 16.77 -2.93
CA PRO A 764 37.04 16.66 -3.89
C PRO A 764 36.89 17.75 -4.94
N GLY A 765 37.93 18.56 -5.14
CA GLY A 765 37.92 19.58 -6.19
C GLY A 765 37.90 18.92 -7.56
N ASP A 766 36.76 18.95 -8.25
CA ASP A 766 36.65 18.36 -9.59
C ASP A 766 37.16 19.32 -10.67
N ALA A 767 38.43 19.16 -11.06
CA ALA A 767 39.05 19.96 -12.11
C ALA A 767 38.43 19.73 -13.51
N ALA A 768 37.64 18.67 -13.69
CA ALA A 768 36.98 18.35 -14.96
C ALA A 768 35.69 19.15 -15.20
N LEU A 769 35.06 19.70 -14.14
CA LEU A 769 33.85 20.51 -14.27
C LEU A 769 34.15 21.95 -14.72
N PRO A 770 33.33 22.54 -15.62
CA PRO A 770 33.44 23.95 -15.99
C PRO A 770 33.47 24.87 -14.76
N ALA A 771 34.24 25.95 -14.80
CA ALA A 771 34.36 26.87 -13.67
C ALA A 771 33.03 27.53 -13.28
N ALA A 772 32.09 27.66 -14.21
CA ALA A 772 30.74 28.16 -13.96
C ALA A 772 29.89 27.17 -13.14
N ASP A 773 30.11 25.86 -13.34
CA ASP A 773 29.35 24.80 -12.68
C ASP A 773 29.85 24.54 -11.25
N ARG A 774 31.08 24.98 -10.93
CA ARG A 774 31.67 24.96 -9.57
C ARG A 774 31.34 26.20 -8.73
N SER A 775 30.47 27.08 -9.23
CA SER A 775 30.18 28.36 -8.57
C SER A 775 29.23 28.20 -7.39
N LEU A 776 29.71 28.44 -6.17
CA LEU A 776 28.88 28.49 -4.96
C LEU A 776 27.92 29.69 -4.93
N ALA A 777 28.09 30.69 -5.80
CA ALA A 777 27.24 31.89 -5.82
C ALA A 777 25.81 31.61 -6.28
N ARG A 778 25.58 30.46 -6.93
CA ARG A 778 24.27 30.07 -7.44
C ARG A 778 24.19 28.56 -7.62
N ILE A 779 23.85 27.85 -6.57
CA ILE A 779 23.55 26.42 -6.64
C ILE A 779 22.04 26.17 -6.70
N GLU A 780 21.66 25.03 -7.23
CA GLU A 780 20.26 24.58 -7.26
C GLU A 780 19.88 23.98 -5.91
N ALA A 781 18.75 24.43 -5.36
CA ALA A 781 18.11 23.87 -4.19
C ALA A 781 16.67 23.47 -4.54
N THR A 782 16.34 22.19 -4.41
CA THR A 782 14.95 21.73 -4.52
C THR A 782 14.35 21.69 -3.12
N MET A 783 13.31 22.49 -2.87
CA MET A 783 12.76 22.71 -1.54
C MET A 783 11.27 22.41 -1.48
N LEU A 784 10.87 21.58 -0.51
CA LEU A 784 9.50 21.36 -0.09
C LEU A 784 9.25 22.08 1.23
N THR A 785 8.22 22.92 1.30
CA THR A 785 7.86 23.66 2.52
C THR A 785 6.36 23.99 2.53
N GLY A 786 5.81 24.23 3.71
CA GLY A 786 4.39 24.52 3.92
C GLY A 786 4.01 24.52 5.40
N GLU A 787 2.71 24.52 5.67
CA GLU A 787 2.19 24.37 7.04
C GLU A 787 2.38 22.92 7.53
N PRO A 788 2.92 22.67 8.74
CA PRO A 788 3.31 21.34 9.19
C PRO A 788 2.16 20.34 9.23
N HIS A 789 0.96 20.80 9.58
CA HIS A 789 -0.23 19.96 9.68
C HIS A 789 -1.11 20.01 8.43
N ALA A 790 -0.66 20.66 7.35
CA ALA A 790 -1.35 20.63 6.06
C ALA A 790 -1.11 19.30 5.35
N GLY A 791 -2.09 18.87 4.56
CA GLY A 791 -2.14 17.55 3.92
C GLY A 791 -3.37 16.79 4.38
N VAL A 792 -4.16 16.30 3.43
CA VAL A 792 -5.41 15.59 3.67
C VAL A 792 -5.42 14.32 2.83
N LYS A 793 -5.84 13.20 3.43
CA LYS A 793 -5.97 11.92 2.71
C LYS A 793 -6.95 12.09 1.54
N GLY A 794 -6.60 11.54 0.39
CA GLY A 794 -7.40 11.66 -0.83
C GLY A 794 -7.31 13.01 -1.55
N GLU A 795 -6.52 13.96 -1.03
CA GLU A 795 -6.24 15.24 -1.68
C GLU A 795 -4.77 15.37 -2.05
N ALA A 796 -4.46 16.29 -2.98
CA ALA A 796 -3.08 16.59 -3.34
C ALA A 796 -2.44 17.41 -2.21
N ALA A 797 -1.12 17.25 -2.03
CA ALA A 797 -0.34 18.11 -1.16
C ALA A 797 -0.58 19.59 -1.53
N PRO A 798 -0.89 20.47 -0.55
CA PRO A 798 -1.14 21.89 -0.82
C PRO A 798 0.05 22.64 -1.43
N THR A 799 1.27 22.12 -1.26
CA THR A 799 2.50 22.63 -1.88
C THR A 799 3.31 21.49 -2.47
N GLU A 800 4.10 21.82 -3.49
CA GLU A 800 4.95 20.90 -4.25
C GLU A 800 6.39 21.45 -4.32
N PRO A 801 7.43 20.59 -4.45
CA PRO A 801 8.81 21.02 -4.41
C PRO A 801 9.13 22.10 -5.46
N GLN A 802 9.81 23.17 -5.04
CA GLN A 802 10.24 24.26 -5.90
C GLN A 802 11.76 24.25 -6.05
N SER A 803 12.25 24.47 -7.27
CA SER A 803 13.68 24.68 -7.51
C SER A 803 14.01 26.16 -7.36
N VAL A 804 14.88 26.48 -6.41
CA VAL A 804 15.34 27.83 -6.11
C VAL A 804 16.86 27.92 -6.22
N ALA A 805 17.36 29.10 -6.54
CA ALA A 805 18.80 29.36 -6.54
C ALA A 805 19.23 29.87 -5.15
N VAL A 806 20.29 29.29 -4.59
CA VAL A 806 20.86 29.73 -3.32
C VAL A 806 22.34 30.07 -3.47
N ASP A 807 22.79 31.06 -2.69
CA ASP A 807 24.20 31.48 -2.62
C ASP A 807 24.84 30.85 -1.38
N LEU A 808 25.81 29.96 -1.60
CA LEU A 808 26.63 29.31 -0.56
C LEU A 808 28.06 29.86 -0.50
N THR A 809 28.36 31.02 -1.09
CA THR A 809 29.73 31.60 -1.02
C THR A 809 30.18 31.90 0.41
N GLY A 810 29.23 32.18 1.31
CA GLY A 810 29.48 32.37 2.74
C GLY A 810 29.59 31.07 3.55
N GLY A 811 29.40 29.90 2.93
CA GLY A 811 29.44 28.59 3.60
C GLY A 811 28.18 28.20 4.37
N THR A 812 27.18 29.08 4.46
CA THR A 812 25.95 28.85 5.25
C THR A 812 24.71 28.79 4.37
N TYR A 813 23.81 27.84 4.66
CA TYR A 813 22.47 27.75 4.11
C TYR A 813 21.42 28.02 5.21
N THR A 814 20.51 28.97 5.02
CA THR A 814 19.37 29.16 5.94
C THR A 814 18.20 28.27 5.51
N ALA A 815 17.95 27.21 6.28
CA ALA A 815 16.81 26.31 6.10
C ALA A 815 15.53 26.95 6.67
N PRO A 816 14.48 27.18 5.87
CA PRO A 816 13.21 27.70 6.37
C PRO A 816 12.58 26.78 7.42
N ALA A 817 11.70 27.33 8.26
CA ALA A 817 10.83 26.51 9.11
C ALA A 817 10.01 25.52 8.26
N TRP A 818 9.74 24.34 8.82
CA TRP A 818 8.95 23.28 8.17
C TRP A 818 9.35 23.04 6.71
N SER A 819 10.60 22.62 6.50
CA SER A 819 11.15 22.42 5.17
C SER A 819 12.00 21.16 5.03
N PHE A 820 12.01 20.63 3.82
CA PHE A 820 12.99 19.66 3.33
C PHE A 820 13.65 20.22 2.07
N THR A 821 14.96 20.37 2.09
CA THR A 821 15.74 20.91 0.97
C THR A 821 16.82 19.93 0.54
N VAL A 822 16.94 19.73 -0.77
CA VAL A 822 18.10 19.07 -1.39
C VAL A 822 18.93 20.11 -2.12
N LEU A 823 20.13 20.38 -1.62
CA LEU A 823 21.12 21.25 -2.25
C LEU A 823 21.98 20.41 -3.20
N ARG A 824 22.13 20.86 -4.44
CA ARG A 824 22.99 20.22 -5.44
C ARG A 824 24.31 20.98 -5.57
N VAL A 825 25.40 20.38 -5.10
CA VAL A 825 26.75 20.94 -5.10
C VAL A 825 27.63 20.16 -6.08
N HIS A 826 28.44 20.87 -6.86
CA HIS A 826 29.31 20.34 -7.92
C HIS A 826 30.78 20.56 -7.62
#